data_AF-A0A1L7WBI4-F1
#
_entry.id   AF-A0A1L7WBI4-F1
#
_cell.length_a   1.000
_cell.length_b   1.000
_cell.length_c   1.000
_cell.angle_alpha   90.00
_cell.angle_beta   90.00
_cell.angle_gamma   90.00
#
_symmetry.space_group_name_H-M   'P 1'
#
loop_
_entity.id
_entity.type
_entity.pdbx_description
1 polymer ?
#
loop_
_entity_poly.entity_id
_entity_poly.type
_entity_poly.pdbx_seq_one_letter_code
_entity_poly.pdbx_strand_id
1 'polypeptide(L)'
;MSWNYQPYQEGRESPDDSHLRTGRPVSASSMIVQEPWRDLSSSPAPKHQRTVSADHLLPNSPNPRRDPFLDPSSDYDQSSPAFINNDLSSEDLLGRNIKGVSRVPTPFHLLTGEGPPTCPAKSSVYLGKGSWQSILNILVIVYATIFSGIWLALSIAKPRYGKIIHPGGSFAPSTASTIFALIAKTIEISSVTVFVTFLGQVLTRRAFKAQGFTLAQMAMRVWIYQPGTILTGFPNLKYVGLTILGAASLIASLVVLLYTTASSTIVSPHLAFGKWEPTLLYGFVNGNFANPDFEEQNCATLAPIAAIDPKNSGPTCVAMNYADFSYHDFDAFMAEWSPISNSSGVSPNLSIRPQASSSIFVNATIQGDWVQTQESDMSTKFKQFQRVVNNITLSMPHAGIYYASQDAKNKIQQPVDGSGLGEYAIRASVISPTSNVLCANMNASELVPIVYAQWPNARFSNTTSDIPGQKLPAADYYNDVQPTSSKPYLNSTVVDDLFEWGSKYGRNSPVFPLYPLEYNSVTDILVNNSDSIYIMMKAPSDTTTDYTVCQIRGFISPDCSTRYNVTVSGQSMFAHCEDASDTMSYKHSVAPSEVPIVRDTDFRSTLQQWALALSLNSGLTSANSSTIRLLTQLIQGVPSQGEPTLSPLLPSIAESLSVLSCSMLVKSTVNTTFHHTWDKGEALLNPGVYESFNTTLRTQEYASGPVLGWQAVFYPVLGLMFLGNAICLIYFILRMGLVSDLTEPQTAFTLAINSPYSNKLAGSCGVAPRGEQLLTDWHLRQDEHKHYYLSTGNDGMALEDNSILKRRRRDSIELTGYS
;
A
#
# COMPACT_ATOMS: atom_id res chain seq x y z
N MET A 1 29.97 -16.50 -1.44
CA MET A 1 30.78 -17.33 -0.52
C MET A 1 29.89 -17.71 0.65
N SER A 2 29.73 -19.02 0.84
CA SER A 2 29.24 -19.77 2.01
C SER A 2 28.01 -19.27 2.79
N TRP A 3 26.95 -20.07 2.61
CA TRP A 3 25.86 -20.35 3.54
C TRP A 3 26.36 -20.78 4.93
N ASN A 4 25.53 -20.61 5.96
CA ASN A 4 25.24 -21.69 6.90
C ASN A 4 23.93 -21.49 7.67
N TYR A 5 23.00 -22.39 7.36
CA TYR A 5 21.85 -22.83 8.14
C TYR A 5 22.33 -23.95 9.07
N GLN A 6 21.84 -24.03 10.31
CA GLN A 6 21.79 -25.31 11.02
C GLN A 6 20.55 -25.39 11.93
N PRO A 7 19.77 -26.48 11.87
CA PRO A 7 18.64 -26.79 12.74
C PRO A 7 19.09 -27.69 13.91
N TYR A 8 18.32 -27.70 15.00
CA TYR A 8 18.53 -28.63 16.12
C TYR A 8 17.37 -29.63 16.18
N GLN A 9 17.72 -30.93 16.26
CA GLN A 9 16.82 -32.07 16.29
C GLN A 9 16.49 -32.57 17.70
N GLU A 10 15.36 -33.27 17.75
CA GLU A 10 14.84 -34.25 18.71
C GLU A 10 15.85 -35.01 19.60
N GLY A 11 15.41 -35.25 20.85
CA GLY A 11 15.81 -36.38 21.67
C GLY A 11 14.60 -36.96 22.40
N ARG A 12 14.18 -38.16 22.01
CA ARG A 12 13.28 -39.05 22.77
C ARG A 12 14.10 -39.74 23.85
N GLU A 13 13.52 -39.90 25.05
CA GLU A 13 13.60 -41.14 25.83
C GLU A 13 12.47 -41.18 26.89
N SER A 14 11.76 -42.31 26.89
CA SER A 14 10.78 -42.85 27.84
C SER A 14 11.11 -44.36 27.86
N PRO A 15 11.03 -45.10 28.99
CA PRO A 15 9.76 -45.56 29.58
C PRO A 15 9.85 -45.69 31.14
N ASP A 16 8.87 -46.03 31.97
CA ASP A 16 7.83 -47.07 31.90
C ASP A 16 6.78 -46.87 33.04
N ASP A 17 5.55 -47.33 32.77
CA ASP A 17 4.56 -48.03 33.64
C ASP A 17 4.12 -47.44 35.00
N SER A 18 2.89 -47.60 35.50
CA SER A 18 1.60 -48.23 35.16
C SER A 18 0.70 -47.96 36.41
N HIS A 19 -0.63 -47.77 36.42
CA HIS A 19 -1.71 -48.72 36.16
C HIS A 19 -3.06 -48.13 36.63
N LEU A 20 -4.14 -48.37 35.85
CA LEU A 20 -5.53 -48.76 36.24
C LEU A 20 -6.41 -47.70 36.99
N ARG A 21 -7.73 -47.50 36.73
CA ARG A 21 -8.78 -48.34 36.11
C ARG A 21 -10.09 -47.53 35.87
N THR A 22 -10.68 -47.75 34.68
CA THR A 22 -12.11 -48.03 34.36
C THR A 22 -13.27 -47.07 34.70
N GLY A 23 -14.07 -46.77 33.68
CA GLY A 23 -15.51 -46.47 33.81
C GLY A 23 -16.17 -45.81 32.59
N ARG A 24 -16.51 -46.60 31.57
CA ARG A 24 -17.49 -46.27 30.49
C ARG A 24 -18.75 -47.11 30.76
N PRO A 25 -19.97 -46.75 30.29
CA PRO A 25 -20.27 -46.98 28.85
C PRO A 25 -21.37 -46.13 28.16
N VAL A 26 -21.36 -46.23 26.81
CA VAL A 26 -22.41 -46.05 25.74
C VAL A 26 -22.97 -44.62 25.46
N SER A 27 -22.63 -43.91 24.37
CA SER A 27 -23.07 -43.96 22.93
C SER A 27 -24.55 -43.57 22.71
N ALA A 28 -24.98 -42.73 21.75
CA ALA A 28 -24.41 -42.29 20.47
C ALA A 28 -25.12 -41.04 19.89
N SER A 29 -24.48 -40.47 18.85
CA SER A 29 -25.06 -39.80 17.66
C SER A 29 -25.51 -38.33 17.74
N SER A 30 -24.69 -37.40 17.23
CA SER A 30 -24.81 -36.92 15.84
C SER A 30 -23.78 -35.80 15.55
N MET A 31 -22.83 -36.08 14.67
CA MET A 31 -22.05 -35.08 13.94
C MET A 31 -22.98 -34.39 12.94
N ILE A 32 -23.12 -33.06 13.02
CA ILE A 32 -23.60 -32.25 11.90
C ILE A 32 -22.52 -31.20 11.60
N VAL A 33 -22.01 -31.30 10.38
CA VAL A 33 -21.14 -30.36 9.70
C VAL A 33 -21.96 -29.09 9.42
N GLN A 34 -21.51 -27.92 9.89
CA GLN A 34 -22.08 -26.63 9.49
C GLN A 34 -21.42 -26.18 8.18
N GLU A 35 -22.17 -26.23 7.09
CA GLU A 35 -21.90 -25.47 5.86
C GLU A 35 -22.44 -24.03 5.99
N PRO A 36 -21.81 -23.05 5.31
CA PRO A 36 -22.24 -21.65 5.33
C PRO A 36 -23.43 -21.39 4.40
N TRP A 37 -24.35 -20.53 4.88
CA TRP A 37 -25.58 -20.13 4.20
C TRP A 37 -25.32 -19.42 2.87
N ARG A 38 -25.97 -19.92 1.80
CA ARG A 38 -26.09 -19.27 0.49
C ARG A 38 -27.39 -18.48 0.37
N ASP A 39 -27.26 -17.38 -0.36
CA ASP A 39 -28.27 -16.42 -0.79
C ASP A 39 -29.58 -17.01 -1.33
N LEU A 40 -30.69 -16.43 -0.86
CA LEU A 40 -32.03 -16.57 -1.44
C LEU A 40 -32.76 -15.22 -1.32
N SER A 41 -32.70 -14.40 -2.38
CA SER A 41 -33.72 -13.39 -2.62
C SER A 41 -33.93 -13.18 -4.12
N SER A 42 -34.78 -14.02 -4.70
CA SER A 42 -35.51 -13.72 -5.92
C SER A 42 -36.80 -12.99 -5.57
N SER A 43 -37.06 -11.81 -6.15
CA SER A 43 -38.42 -11.27 -6.28
C SER A 43 -38.56 -10.34 -7.49
N PRO A 44 -39.80 -10.20 -8.02
CA PRO A 44 -40.05 -10.02 -9.44
C PRO A 44 -40.24 -8.55 -9.86
N ALA A 45 -39.91 -8.27 -11.12
CA ALA A 45 -40.18 -6.99 -11.79
C ALA A 45 -41.64 -6.91 -12.30
N PRO A 46 -42.29 -5.72 -12.24
CA PRO A 46 -43.55 -5.49 -12.93
C PRO A 46 -43.33 -5.00 -14.37
N LYS A 47 -44.14 -5.52 -15.31
CA LYS A 47 -44.28 -5.07 -16.70
C LYS A 47 -45.55 -4.23 -16.85
N HIS A 48 -45.47 -3.11 -17.59
CA HIS A 48 -46.45 -2.50 -18.51
C HIS A 48 -45.86 -1.11 -18.90
N GLN A 49 -45.85 -0.57 -20.13
CA GLN A 49 -46.42 -0.93 -21.44
C GLN A 49 -45.73 -0.06 -22.54
N ARG A 50 -45.81 -0.54 -23.78
CA ARG A 50 -45.25 -0.04 -25.08
C ARG A 50 -45.61 1.43 -25.42
N THR A 51 -44.99 2.15 -26.38
CA THR A 51 -44.86 1.85 -27.83
C THR A 51 -44.06 2.95 -28.57
N VAL A 52 -43.28 2.61 -29.62
CA VAL A 52 -43.34 3.13 -31.03
C VAL A 52 -42.12 2.65 -31.88
N SER A 53 -42.45 1.94 -32.99
CA SER A 53 -41.83 1.68 -34.34
C SER A 53 -40.31 1.48 -34.54
N ALA A 54 -39.76 0.40 -35.13
CA ALA A 54 -39.92 -0.30 -36.46
C ALA A 54 -39.42 0.58 -37.64
N ASP A 55 -38.47 0.21 -38.54
CA ASP A 55 -38.26 -1.02 -39.34
C ASP A 55 -36.81 -1.17 -39.91
N HIS A 56 -36.28 -2.40 -40.02
CA HIS A 56 -35.93 -3.07 -41.30
C HIS A 56 -35.36 -4.49 -41.07
N LEU A 57 -35.71 -5.42 -41.98
CA LEU A 57 -35.74 -6.89 -41.84
C LEU A 57 -34.65 -7.62 -42.68
N LEU A 58 -33.96 -8.61 -42.06
CA LEU A 58 -33.66 -10.04 -42.43
C LEU A 58 -32.98 -10.41 -43.80
N PRO A 59 -32.38 -11.64 -44.01
CA PRO A 59 -32.59 -12.95 -43.32
C PRO A 59 -31.38 -13.94 -43.08
N ASN A 60 -31.60 -14.90 -42.16
CA ASN A 60 -31.21 -16.36 -42.02
C ASN A 60 -30.12 -16.98 -42.93
N SER A 61 -29.21 -17.94 -42.60
CA SER A 61 -29.11 -19.15 -41.71
C SER A 61 -27.67 -19.78 -41.89
N PRO A 62 -27.32 -21.05 -41.52
CA PRO A 62 -26.98 -21.68 -40.23
C PRO A 62 -25.53 -22.24 -40.09
N ASN A 63 -25.23 -22.75 -38.88
CA ASN A 63 -24.08 -23.56 -38.38
C ASN A 63 -23.58 -24.73 -39.28
N PRO A 64 -22.32 -25.22 -39.12
CA PRO A 64 -22.06 -26.32 -38.16
C PRO A 64 -20.68 -26.37 -37.44
N ARG A 65 -20.67 -27.15 -36.35
CA ARG A 65 -19.54 -27.65 -35.54
C ARG A 65 -18.58 -28.58 -36.31
N ARG A 66 -17.30 -28.62 -35.90
CA ARG A 66 -16.53 -29.84 -35.50
C ARG A 66 -15.14 -29.48 -34.92
N ASP A 67 -14.78 -30.17 -33.85
CA ASP A 67 -13.50 -30.18 -33.09
C ASP A 67 -12.37 -30.96 -33.85
N PRO A 68 -11.33 -31.55 -33.21
CA PRO A 68 -10.10 -31.03 -32.57
C PRO A 68 -8.78 -31.74 -33.03
N PHE A 69 -7.65 -31.39 -32.39
CA PHE A 69 -6.41 -32.19 -32.10
C PHE A 69 -5.28 -32.42 -33.15
N LEU A 70 -4.05 -32.34 -32.58
CA LEU A 70 -2.79 -33.08 -32.81
C LEU A 70 -1.68 -32.56 -33.77
N ASP A 71 -0.49 -32.52 -33.15
CA ASP A 71 0.90 -32.59 -33.66
C ASP A 71 1.10 -33.63 -34.79
N PRO A 72 2.16 -33.54 -35.64
CA PRO A 72 3.37 -34.32 -35.31
C PRO A 72 4.73 -33.85 -35.88
N SER A 73 5.77 -34.40 -35.24
CA SER A 73 7.14 -34.61 -35.73
C SER A 73 7.31 -35.87 -36.62
N SER A 74 8.44 -35.91 -37.34
CA SER A 74 9.22 -37.05 -37.89
C SER A 74 8.87 -37.70 -39.25
N ASP A 75 9.96 -37.80 -40.04
CA ASP A 75 10.42 -38.90 -40.90
C ASP A 75 10.16 -38.97 -42.43
N TYR A 76 11.31 -39.07 -43.13
CA TYR A 76 11.72 -39.84 -44.33
C TYR A 76 11.05 -39.68 -45.72
N ASP A 77 11.90 -39.28 -46.68
CA ASP A 77 12.26 -39.91 -47.99
C ASP A 77 12.43 -38.85 -49.11
N GLN A 78 13.66 -38.52 -49.51
CA GLN A 78 14.47 -39.14 -50.58
C GLN A 78 13.81 -39.19 -51.98
N SER A 79 14.29 -38.32 -52.87
CA SER A 79 14.75 -38.73 -54.21
C SER A 79 15.77 -37.73 -54.76
N SER A 80 16.97 -38.24 -55.04
CA SER A 80 18.03 -37.58 -55.84
C SER A 80 17.99 -38.11 -57.27
N PRO A 81 18.67 -37.46 -58.23
CA PRO A 81 19.33 -38.16 -59.33
C PRO A 81 20.85 -38.17 -59.12
N ALA A 82 21.43 -39.33 -59.44
CA ALA A 82 22.80 -39.75 -59.19
C ALA A 82 23.83 -39.22 -60.21
N PHE A 83 25.09 -39.17 -59.77
CA PHE A 83 26.27 -39.40 -60.62
C PHE A 83 27.28 -40.31 -59.88
N ILE A 84 27.28 -41.58 -60.32
CA ILE A 84 28.33 -42.62 -60.44
C ILE A 84 29.73 -42.24 -59.85
N ASN A 85 30.17 -42.81 -58.73
CA ASN A 85 30.85 -44.12 -58.48
C ASN A 85 32.34 -44.22 -58.88
N ASN A 86 33.25 -44.36 -57.88
CA ASN A 86 33.93 -45.63 -57.54
C ASN A 86 35.05 -45.45 -56.47
N ASP A 87 34.81 -46.04 -55.29
CA ASP A 87 35.67 -46.88 -54.44
C ASP A 87 37.16 -47.11 -54.80
N LEU A 88 38.10 -47.12 -53.82
CA LEU A 88 38.38 -48.21 -52.84
C LEU A 88 39.64 -47.90 -51.97
N SER A 89 39.60 -48.31 -50.68
CA SER A 89 40.63 -48.66 -49.64
C SER A 89 42.15 -48.59 -49.93
N SER A 90 43.12 -48.57 -49.00
CA SER A 90 43.30 -48.61 -47.53
C SER A 90 44.81 -48.33 -47.26
N GLU A 91 45.18 -48.02 -46.01
CA GLU A 91 46.58 -48.00 -45.55
C GLU A 91 47.31 -49.35 -45.75
N ASP A 92 48.54 -49.33 -46.30
CA ASP A 92 49.72 -49.90 -45.63
C ASP A 92 51.05 -49.64 -46.38
N LEU A 93 52.04 -49.19 -45.58
CA LEU A 93 53.47 -49.53 -45.55
C LEU A 93 54.41 -49.42 -46.78
N LEU A 94 55.49 -48.67 -46.51
CA LEU A 94 56.90 -48.92 -46.87
C LEU A 94 57.34 -48.85 -48.35
N GLY A 95 58.20 -47.87 -48.63
CA GLY A 95 59.44 -48.17 -49.36
C GLY A 95 59.76 -47.30 -50.59
N ARG A 96 60.78 -46.46 -50.41
CA ARG A 96 61.85 -46.18 -51.39
C ARG A 96 61.50 -45.55 -52.75
N ASN A 97 61.94 -44.29 -52.81
CA ASN A 97 62.99 -43.78 -53.71
C ASN A 97 62.65 -43.31 -55.14
N ILE A 98 63.06 -42.05 -55.38
CA ILE A 98 63.67 -41.49 -56.60
C ILE A 98 62.84 -40.42 -57.36
N LYS A 99 63.29 -39.18 -57.13
CA LYS A 99 63.48 -38.04 -58.06
C LYS A 99 62.29 -37.60 -58.92
N GLY A 100 61.65 -36.53 -58.46
CA GLY A 100 60.97 -35.55 -59.30
C GLY A 100 61.00 -34.20 -58.59
N VAL A 101 61.82 -33.27 -59.07
CA VAL A 101 61.85 -31.88 -58.59
C VAL A 101 60.50 -31.24 -58.92
N SER A 102 59.60 -31.20 -57.95
CA SER A 102 58.32 -30.49 -58.09
C SER A 102 58.50 -29.05 -57.62
N ARG A 103 58.47 -28.14 -58.59
CA ARG A 103 58.49 -26.69 -58.36
C ARG A 103 57.29 -26.31 -57.49
N VAL A 104 57.58 -25.64 -56.38
CA VAL A 104 56.59 -24.90 -55.59
C VAL A 104 55.89 -23.89 -56.53
N PRO A 105 54.54 -23.84 -56.62
CA PRO A 105 53.87 -22.80 -57.36
C PRO A 105 54.02 -21.49 -56.57
N THR A 106 54.91 -20.62 -57.04
CA THR A 106 54.94 -19.21 -56.65
C THR A 106 53.61 -18.53 -57.00
N PRO A 107 53.09 -17.64 -56.15
CA PRO A 107 51.85 -16.91 -56.43
C PRO A 107 52.01 -16.04 -57.69
N PHE A 108 50.98 -16.07 -58.53
CA PHE A 108 50.92 -15.59 -59.92
C PHE A 108 50.98 -14.06 -60.11
N HIS A 109 51.41 -13.29 -59.10
CA HIS A 109 51.39 -11.82 -59.13
C HIS A 109 52.77 -11.15 -59.35
N LEU A 110 53.81 -11.92 -59.70
CA LEU A 110 55.16 -11.36 -59.89
C LEU A 110 55.66 -11.33 -61.34
N LEU A 111 54.83 -11.66 -62.34
CA LEU A 111 55.27 -11.77 -63.76
C LEU A 111 54.66 -10.77 -64.75
N THR A 112 53.82 -9.85 -64.32
CA THR A 112 53.48 -8.67 -65.13
C THR A 112 53.87 -7.42 -64.36
N GLY A 113 54.72 -6.58 -64.95
CA GLY A 113 55.14 -5.30 -64.38
C GLY A 113 54.03 -4.24 -64.35
N GLU A 114 52.77 -4.65 -64.21
CA GLU A 114 51.62 -3.77 -64.03
C GLU A 114 51.32 -3.66 -62.53
N GLY A 115 51.34 -2.43 -62.02
CA GLY A 115 50.94 -2.16 -60.64
C GLY A 115 49.49 -2.60 -60.38
N PRO A 116 49.07 -2.67 -59.11
CA PRO A 116 47.70 -3.05 -58.76
C PRO A 116 46.69 -2.15 -59.51
N PRO A 117 45.54 -2.70 -59.96
CA PRO A 117 44.55 -1.94 -60.71
C PRO A 117 44.10 -0.71 -59.92
N THR A 118 44.20 0.47 -60.52
CA THR A 118 43.87 1.74 -59.89
C THR A 118 42.37 1.79 -59.55
N CYS A 119 42.02 1.80 -58.26
CA CYS A 119 40.65 1.94 -57.78
C CYS A 119 40.43 3.36 -57.19
N PRO A 120 40.08 4.36 -58.02
CA PRO A 120 39.84 5.72 -57.55
C PRO A 120 38.52 5.82 -56.78
N ALA A 121 38.52 6.52 -55.65
CA ALA A 121 37.31 6.74 -54.85
C ALA A 121 36.25 7.53 -55.63
N LYS A 122 35.01 7.02 -55.66
CA LYS A 122 33.86 7.67 -56.35
C LYS A 122 33.32 8.90 -55.63
N SER A 123 33.55 9.03 -54.33
CA SER A 123 33.09 10.14 -53.49
C SER A 123 34.13 10.53 -52.44
N SER A 124 34.03 11.75 -51.90
CA SER A 124 34.90 12.22 -50.84
C SER A 124 34.57 11.55 -49.50
N VAL A 125 35.61 11.24 -48.72
CA VAL A 125 35.46 10.69 -47.36
C VAL A 125 34.85 11.73 -46.40
N TYR A 126 34.99 13.01 -46.70
CA TYR A 126 34.25 14.08 -46.05
C TYR A 126 32.85 14.21 -46.67
N LEU A 127 31.82 14.05 -45.85
CA LEU A 127 30.44 14.35 -46.21
C LEU A 127 30.20 15.87 -46.06
N GLY A 128 29.56 16.46 -47.07
CA GLY A 128 29.20 17.89 -47.03
C GLY A 128 28.27 18.23 -45.85
N LYS A 129 28.37 19.46 -45.33
CA LYS A 129 27.57 19.92 -44.17
C LYS A 129 26.05 19.84 -44.40
N GLY A 130 25.61 19.89 -45.66
CA GLY A 130 24.20 19.75 -46.06
C GLY A 130 23.82 18.36 -46.57
N SER A 131 24.65 17.33 -46.37
CA SER A 131 24.26 15.96 -46.75
C SER A 131 23.08 15.49 -45.89
N TRP A 132 22.13 14.77 -46.50
CA TRP A 132 20.96 14.23 -45.82
C TRP A 132 21.32 13.44 -44.55
N GLN A 133 22.40 12.66 -44.61
CA GLN A 133 22.93 11.90 -43.47
C GLN A 133 23.43 12.80 -42.32
N SER A 134 24.04 13.95 -42.63
CA SER A 134 24.48 14.89 -41.59
C SER A 134 23.29 15.55 -40.90
N ILE A 135 22.25 15.92 -41.67
CA ILE A 135 21.01 16.51 -41.13
C ILE A 135 20.30 15.50 -40.23
N LEU A 136 20.14 14.26 -40.68
CA LEU A 136 19.48 13.20 -39.92
C LEU A 136 20.21 12.89 -38.61
N ASN A 137 21.55 12.82 -38.63
CA ASN A 137 22.33 12.64 -37.40
C ASN A 137 22.11 13.80 -36.41
N ILE A 138 22.15 15.05 -36.88
CA ILE A 138 21.90 16.22 -36.01
C ILE A 138 20.50 16.13 -35.40
N LEU A 139 19.47 15.79 -36.18
CA LEU A 139 18.10 15.62 -35.68
C LEU A 139 18.01 14.54 -34.60
N VAL A 140 18.63 13.37 -34.82
CA VAL A 140 18.66 12.27 -33.84
C VAL A 140 19.39 12.68 -32.56
N ILE A 141 20.49 13.43 -32.65
CA ILE A 141 21.24 13.93 -31.49
C ILE A 141 20.40 14.93 -30.69
N VAL A 142 19.76 15.88 -31.36
CA VAL A 142 18.88 16.87 -30.72
C VAL A 142 17.72 16.17 -30.02
N TYR A 143 17.08 15.20 -30.69
CA TYR A 143 16.02 14.37 -30.11
C TYR A 143 16.51 13.63 -28.86
N ALA A 144 17.60 12.87 -28.95
CA ALA A 144 18.15 12.10 -27.83
C ALA A 144 18.48 13.01 -26.63
N THR A 145 19.06 14.18 -26.88
CA THR A 145 19.46 15.13 -25.82
C THR A 145 18.25 15.75 -25.13
N ILE A 146 17.26 16.24 -25.90
CA ILE A 146 16.06 16.88 -25.33
C ILE A 146 15.25 15.87 -24.53
N PHE A 147 14.95 14.70 -25.11
CA PHE A 147 14.08 13.72 -24.46
C PHE A 147 14.75 13.04 -23.25
N SER A 148 16.06 12.76 -23.30
CA SER A 148 16.78 12.30 -22.10
C SER A 148 16.82 13.36 -20.99
N GLY A 149 16.89 14.65 -21.36
CA GLY A 149 16.77 15.75 -20.41
C GLY A 149 15.38 15.85 -19.77
N ILE A 150 14.31 15.67 -20.55
CA ILE A 150 12.93 15.60 -20.04
C ILE A 150 12.77 14.43 -19.07
N TRP A 151 13.31 13.24 -19.41
CA TRP A 151 13.26 12.06 -18.53
C TRP A 151 13.94 12.30 -17.19
N LEU A 152 15.13 12.92 -17.22
CA LEU A 152 15.84 13.30 -16.01
C LEU A 152 15.02 14.31 -15.19
N ALA A 153 14.46 15.33 -15.83
CA ALA A 153 13.62 16.32 -15.16
C ALA A 153 12.38 15.70 -14.50
N LEU A 154 11.68 14.79 -15.17
CA LEU A 154 10.53 14.07 -14.61
C LEU A 154 10.92 13.24 -13.38
N SER A 155 12.07 12.56 -13.42
CA SER A 155 12.56 11.77 -12.29
C SER A 155 12.88 12.61 -11.04
N ILE A 156 13.30 13.86 -11.24
CA ILE A 156 13.66 14.80 -10.17
C ILE A 156 12.42 15.53 -9.66
N ALA A 157 11.57 16.02 -10.56
CA ALA A 157 10.36 16.76 -10.24
C ALA A 157 9.29 15.91 -9.57
N LYS A 158 9.27 14.59 -9.84
CA LYS A 158 8.31 13.63 -9.27
C LYS A 158 6.84 14.09 -9.41
N PRO A 159 6.39 14.42 -10.63
CA PRO A 159 5.01 14.87 -10.83
C PRO A 159 4.02 13.78 -10.42
N ARG A 160 2.89 14.23 -9.86
CA ARG A 160 1.71 13.38 -9.62
C ARG A 160 0.69 13.62 -10.71
N TYR A 161 0.11 12.53 -11.19
CA TYR A 161 -0.79 12.52 -12.34
C TYR A 161 -2.24 12.27 -11.97
N GLY A 162 -2.62 12.29 -10.68
CA GLY A 162 -3.89 11.75 -10.15
C GLY A 162 -5.16 12.08 -10.94
N LYS A 163 -5.30 13.30 -11.48
CA LYS A 163 -6.47 13.71 -12.29
C LYS A 163 -6.42 13.31 -13.77
N ILE A 164 -5.23 13.00 -14.28
CA ILE A 164 -4.98 12.72 -15.70
C ILE A 164 -4.93 11.21 -15.95
N ILE A 165 -4.24 10.48 -15.06
CA ILE A 165 -4.02 9.03 -15.16
C ILE A 165 -4.83 8.34 -14.06
N HIS A 166 -6.03 7.88 -14.43
CA HIS A 166 -6.88 7.05 -13.58
C HIS A 166 -7.91 6.27 -14.42
N PRO A 167 -8.54 5.22 -13.88
CA PRO A 167 -9.72 4.58 -14.48
C PRO A 167 -10.83 5.62 -14.65
N GLY A 168 -11.13 5.99 -15.90
CA GLY A 168 -12.08 7.06 -16.25
C GLY A 168 -11.48 8.45 -16.51
N GLY A 169 -10.15 8.59 -16.42
CA GLY A 169 -9.44 9.82 -16.77
C GLY A 169 -9.13 9.94 -18.25
N SER A 170 -8.38 10.97 -18.64
CA SER A 170 -7.96 11.17 -20.04
C SER A 170 -7.07 10.03 -20.55
N PHE A 171 -6.30 9.38 -19.67
CA PHE A 171 -5.49 8.21 -20.00
C PHE A 171 -5.72 7.08 -19.01
N ALA A 172 -5.97 5.88 -19.54
CA ALA A 172 -5.93 4.67 -18.74
C ALA A 172 -4.48 4.39 -18.27
N PRO A 173 -4.27 3.86 -17.06
CA PRO A 173 -2.93 3.57 -16.54
C PRO A 173 -2.09 2.67 -17.45
N SER A 174 -2.70 1.66 -18.09
CA SER A 174 -2.04 0.77 -19.05
C SER A 174 -1.55 1.50 -20.31
N THR A 175 -2.35 2.45 -20.82
CA THR A 175 -1.97 3.30 -21.95
C THR A 175 -0.83 4.24 -21.57
N ALA A 176 -0.88 4.86 -20.39
CA ALA A 176 0.19 5.72 -19.93
C ALA A 176 1.52 4.95 -19.77
N SER A 177 1.49 3.78 -19.14
CA SER A 177 2.67 2.93 -18.97
C SER A 177 3.28 2.52 -20.32
N THR A 178 2.45 2.11 -21.29
CA THR A 178 2.94 1.71 -22.63
C THR A 178 3.53 2.90 -23.41
N ILE A 179 2.95 4.10 -23.33
CA ILE A 179 3.52 5.31 -23.94
C ILE A 179 4.88 5.65 -23.34
N PHE A 180 5.00 5.64 -22.00
CA PHE A 180 6.28 5.91 -21.33
C PHE A 180 7.35 4.87 -21.69
N ALA A 181 6.97 3.58 -21.77
CA ALA A 181 7.88 2.52 -22.19
C ALA A 181 8.33 2.67 -23.65
N LEU A 182 7.42 3.04 -24.55
CA LEU A 182 7.74 3.29 -25.96
C LEU A 182 8.74 4.44 -26.10
N ILE A 183 8.48 5.58 -25.45
CA ILE A 183 9.37 6.74 -25.51
C ILE A 183 10.72 6.44 -24.85
N ALA A 184 10.73 5.69 -23.73
CA ALA A 184 11.98 5.25 -23.13
C ALA A 184 12.84 4.44 -24.13
N LYS A 185 12.20 3.55 -24.90
CA LYS A 185 12.91 2.74 -25.90
C LYS A 185 13.41 3.57 -27.09
N THR A 186 12.66 4.58 -27.52
CA THR A 186 13.14 5.50 -28.58
C THR A 186 14.33 6.33 -28.11
N ILE A 187 14.35 6.77 -26.84
CA ILE A 187 15.50 7.46 -26.25
C ILE A 187 16.71 6.52 -26.17
N GLU A 188 16.51 5.28 -25.73
CA GLU A 188 17.57 4.26 -25.68
C GLU A 188 18.23 4.06 -27.06
N ILE A 189 17.42 3.77 -28.09
CA ILE A 189 17.89 3.49 -29.45
C ILE A 189 18.54 4.72 -30.10
N SER A 190 17.93 5.90 -29.93
CA SER A 190 18.51 7.15 -30.46
C SER A 190 19.84 7.47 -29.78
N SER A 191 19.96 7.31 -28.46
CA SER A 191 21.22 7.54 -27.73
C SER A 191 22.33 6.57 -28.17
N VAL A 192 22.02 5.28 -28.32
CA VAL A 192 22.97 4.29 -28.89
C VAL A 192 23.50 4.74 -30.24
N THR A 193 22.60 5.21 -31.11
CA THR A 193 22.97 5.70 -32.45
C THR A 193 23.90 6.90 -32.36
N VAL A 194 23.60 7.88 -31.50
CA VAL A 194 24.43 9.07 -31.27
C VAL A 194 25.84 8.70 -30.80
N PHE A 195 25.95 7.81 -29.81
CA PHE A 195 27.24 7.37 -29.28
C PHE A 195 28.08 6.59 -30.29
N VAL A 196 27.45 5.69 -31.05
CA VAL A 196 28.13 4.93 -32.10
C VAL A 196 28.65 5.87 -33.20
N THR A 197 27.83 6.82 -33.66
CA THR A 197 28.26 7.81 -34.64
C THR A 197 29.39 8.69 -34.08
N PHE A 198 29.31 9.11 -32.81
CA PHE A 198 30.38 9.87 -32.15
C PHE A 198 31.71 9.10 -32.13
N LEU A 199 31.70 7.83 -31.69
CA LEU A 199 32.89 6.97 -31.71
C LEU A 199 33.46 6.83 -33.11
N GLY A 200 32.61 6.57 -34.10
CA GLY A 200 33.00 6.47 -35.50
C GLY A 200 33.68 7.73 -36.02
N GLN A 201 33.13 8.91 -35.71
CA GLN A 201 33.74 10.19 -36.08
C GLN A 201 35.08 10.43 -35.39
N VAL A 202 35.20 10.12 -34.11
CA VAL A 202 36.45 10.32 -33.35
C VAL A 202 37.56 9.39 -33.86
N LEU A 203 37.26 8.10 -34.03
CA LEU A 203 38.23 7.10 -34.50
C LEU A 203 38.64 7.36 -35.95
N THR A 204 37.69 7.67 -36.83
CA THR A 204 37.98 8.02 -38.22
C THR A 204 38.88 9.25 -38.32
N ARG A 205 38.59 10.31 -37.55
CA ARG A 205 39.43 11.52 -37.55
C ARG A 205 40.82 11.29 -36.94
N ARG A 206 40.97 10.33 -36.02
CA ARG A 206 42.28 9.89 -35.53
C ARG A 206 43.05 9.09 -36.58
N ALA A 207 42.37 8.27 -37.37
CA ALA A 207 42.95 7.53 -38.49
C ALA A 207 43.56 8.44 -39.57
N PHE A 208 42.95 9.61 -39.81
CA PHE A 208 43.49 10.65 -40.70
C PHE A 208 44.66 11.44 -40.11
N LYS A 209 44.86 11.38 -38.80
CA LYS A 209 45.95 12.07 -38.09
C LYS A 209 47.09 11.09 -37.78
N ALA A 210 48.21 11.63 -37.32
CA ALA A 210 49.38 10.84 -36.92
C ALA A 210 49.13 9.86 -35.75
N GLN A 211 47.97 9.91 -35.08
CA GLN A 211 47.65 9.04 -33.93
C GLN A 211 47.12 7.65 -34.33
N GLY A 212 46.54 7.46 -35.52
CA GLY A 212 45.99 6.16 -35.95
C GLY A 212 44.81 5.67 -35.08
N PHE A 213 44.33 4.45 -35.36
CA PHE A 213 43.38 3.72 -34.51
C PHE A 213 43.81 2.26 -34.36
N THR A 214 43.44 1.61 -33.25
CA THR A 214 43.73 0.18 -33.07
C THR A 214 42.53 -0.71 -33.32
N LEU A 215 42.75 -1.97 -33.66
CA LEU A 215 41.65 -2.91 -33.93
C LEU A 215 40.82 -3.19 -32.67
N ALA A 216 41.44 -3.19 -31.49
CA ALA A 216 40.71 -3.24 -30.23
C ALA A 216 39.80 -2.01 -30.02
N GLN A 217 40.14 -0.84 -30.59
CA GLN A 217 39.27 0.34 -30.50
C GLN A 217 38.02 0.24 -31.36
N MET A 218 38.08 -0.46 -32.50
CA MET A 218 36.90 -0.75 -33.31
C MET A 218 35.88 -1.62 -32.56
N ALA A 219 36.33 -2.49 -31.65
CA ALA A 219 35.45 -3.33 -30.85
C ALA A 219 34.57 -2.53 -29.86
N MET A 220 34.95 -1.30 -29.49
CA MET A 220 34.14 -0.44 -28.60
C MET A 220 32.72 -0.20 -29.14
N ARG A 221 32.57 -0.12 -30.47
CA ARG A 221 31.26 0.04 -31.13
C ARG A 221 30.33 -1.12 -30.78
N VAL A 222 30.87 -2.34 -30.72
CA VAL A 222 30.15 -3.58 -30.44
C VAL A 222 29.59 -3.63 -29.03
N TRP A 223 30.35 -3.08 -28.07
CA TRP A 223 29.90 -2.98 -26.69
C TRP A 223 28.68 -2.07 -26.55
N ILE A 224 28.51 -1.04 -27.37
CA ILE A 224 27.39 -0.10 -27.24
C ILE A 224 26.12 -0.66 -27.87
N TYR A 225 26.17 -1.22 -29.09
CA TYR A 225 24.96 -1.77 -29.71
C TYR A 225 24.54 -3.13 -29.12
N GLN A 226 25.50 -3.90 -28.58
CA GLN A 226 25.24 -5.19 -27.94
C GLN A 226 26.08 -5.33 -26.66
N PRO A 227 25.62 -4.74 -25.53
CA PRO A 227 26.36 -4.74 -24.26
C PRO A 227 26.79 -6.12 -23.75
N GLY A 228 26.03 -7.18 -24.08
CA GLY A 228 26.37 -8.56 -23.70
C GLY A 228 27.71 -9.06 -24.27
N THR A 229 28.21 -8.46 -25.35
CA THR A 229 29.50 -8.83 -25.97
C THR A 229 30.72 -8.44 -25.11
N ILE A 230 30.54 -7.59 -24.10
CA ILE A 230 31.61 -7.26 -23.15
C ILE A 230 32.05 -8.52 -22.38
N LEU A 231 31.09 -9.41 -22.04
CA LEU A 231 31.35 -10.64 -21.30
C LEU A 231 32.14 -11.66 -22.14
N THR A 232 31.83 -11.77 -23.43
CA THR A 232 32.45 -12.73 -24.33
C THR A 232 33.72 -12.20 -25.00
N GLY A 233 33.90 -10.87 -25.07
CA GLY A 233 35.01 -10.17 -25.71
C GLY A 233 36.14 -9.72 -24.78
N PHE A 234 36.37 -10.42 -23.66
CA PHE A 234 37.38 -10.05 -22.65
C PHE A 234 38.79 -9.74 -23.21
N PRO A 235 39.31 -10.44 -24.25
CA PRO A 235 40.60 -10.11 -24.84
C PRO A 235 40.69 -8.66 -25.36
N ASN A 236 39.63 -8.14 -25.99
CA ASN A 236 39.59 -6.75 -26.48
C ASN A 236 39.47 -5.74 -25.33
N LEU A 237 38.74 -6.11 -24.27
CA LEU A 237 38.54 -5.31 -23.06
C LEU A 237 39.87 -5.04 -22.35
N LYS A 238 40.74 -6.05 -22.23
CA LYS A 238 42.05 -5.94 -21.57
C LYS A 238 42.92 -4.83 -22.19
N TYR A 239 42.84 -4.63 -23.50
CA TYR A 239 43.72 -3.71 -24.22
C TYR A 239 43.17 -2.29 -24.33
N VAL A 240 41.84 -2.11 -24.38
CA VAL A 240 41.23 -0.80 -24.64
C VAL A 240 40.36 -0.28 -23.50
N GLY A 241 39.92 -1.12 -22.57
CA GLY A 241 38.96 -0.77 -21.53
C GLY A 241 39.42 0.36 -20.58
N LEU A 242 40.73 0.45 -20.29
CA LEU A 242 41.30 1.50 -19.42
C LEU A 242 41.64 2.81 -20.14
N THR A 243 41.49 2.88 -21.47
CA THR A 243 41.67 4.13 -22.20
C THR A 243 40.48 5.08 -21.94
N ILE A 244 40.66 6.40 -22.07
CA ILE A 244 39.55 7.37 -21.87
C ILE A 244 38.34 7.04 -22.75
N LEU A 245 38.59 6.66 -24.01
CA LEU A 245 37.52 6.29 -24.95
C LEU A 245 36.89 4.93 -24.59
N GLY A 246 37.71 3.97 -24.14
CA GLY A 246 37.29 2.67 -23.65
C GLY A 246 36.40 2.78 -22.41
N ALA A 247 36.86 3.48 -21.38
CA ALA A 247 36.09 3.73 -20.15
C ALA A 247 34.78 4.45 -20.45
N ALA A 248 34.79 5.46 -21.32
CA ALA A 248 33.58 6.15 -21.76
C ALA A 248 32.60 5.22 -22.49
N SER A 249 33.09 4.33 -23.36
CA SER A 249 32.24 3.33 -24.05
C SER A 249 31.67 2.28 -23.09
N LEU A 250 32.43 1.83 -22.10
CA LEU A 250 31.95 0.90 -21.06
C LEU A 250 30.86 1.54 -20.18
N ILE A 251 31.04 2.80 -19.78
CA ILE A 251 30.03 3.56 -19.06
C ILE A 251 28.78 3.73 -19.94
N ALA A 252 28.93 4.09 -21.21
CA ALA A 252 27.82 4.22 -22.14
C ALA A 252 27.06 2.89 -22.32
N SER A 253 27.78 1.77 -22.48
CA SER A 253 27.17 0.44 -22.56
C SER A 253 26.39 0.06 -21.30
N LEU A 254 26.93 0.35 -20.12
CA LEU A 254 26.24 0.10 -18.84
C LEU A 254 24.98 0.97 -18.70
N VAL A 255 25.08 2.25 -19.09
CA VAL A 255 23.95 3.17 -19.06
C VAL A 255 22.85 2.72 -20.02
N VAL A 256 23.19 2.34 -21.25
CA VAL A 256 22.24 1.81 -22.25
C VAL A 256 21.55 0.55 -21.72
N LEU A 257 22.32 -0.37 -21.14
CA LEU A 257 21.80 -1.61 -20.57
C LEU A 257 20.76 -1.35 -19.48
N LEU A 258 21.00 -0.37 -18.61
CA LEU A 258 20.16 -0.06 -17.46
C LEU A 258 19.10 1.00 -17.75
N TYR A 259 19.13 1.69 -18.89
CA TYR A 259 18.31 2.88 -19.14
C TYR A 259 16.81 2.58 -19.12
N THR A 260 16.38 1.53 -19.81
CA THR A 260 14.95 1.16 -19.85
C THR A 260 14.45 0.71 -18.48
N THR A 261 15.27 -0.03 -17.73
CA THR A 261 14.99 -0.37 -16.33
C THR A 261 14.88 0.88 -15.46
N ALA A 262 15.84 1.81 -15.56
CA ALA A 262 15.83 3.09 -14.86
C ALA A 262 14.55 3.88 -15.18
N SER A 263 14.22 4.04 -16.47
CA SER A 263 13.01 4.71 -16.91
C SER A 263 11.75 4.07 -16.31
N SER A 264 11.60 2.75 -16.43
CA SER A 264 10.43 2.05 -15.91
C SER A 264 10.29 2.16 -14.39
N THR A 265 11.40 2.32 -13.67
CA THR A 265 11.42 2.34 -12.21
C THR A 265 11.13 3.74 -11.65
N ILE A 266 11.75 4.79 -12.20
CA ILE A 266 11.71 6.14 -11.59
C ILE A 266 11.03 7.21 -12.45
N VAL A 267 10.70 6.94 -13.72
CA VAL A 267 10.03 7.90 -14.61
C VAL A 267 8.61 7.46 -14.95
N SER A 268 8.41 6.18 -15.28
CA SER A 268 7.08 5.67 -15.61
C SER A 268 6.11 5.81 -14.43
N PRO A 269 4.84 6.19 -14.68
CA PRO A 269 3.85 6.40 -13.64
C PRO A 269 3.51 5.08 -12.96
N HIS A 270 3.57 5.06 -11.62
CA HIS A 270 3.17 3.93 -10.79
C HIS A 270 2.46 4.44 -9.53
N LEU A 271 1.73 3.55 -8.85
CA LEU A 271 1.00 3.89 -7.63
C LEU A 271 1.97 4.20 -6.50
N ALA A 272 1.85 5.40 -5.94
CA ALA A 272 2.59 5.82 -4.76
C ALA A 272 1.72 6.68 -3.86
N PHE A 273 1.89 6.54 -2.56
CA PHE A 273 1.24 7.43 -1.60
C PHE A 273 1.89 8.82 -1.62
N GLY A 274 1.06 9.85 -1.63
CA GLY A 274 1.48 11.22 -1.45
C GLY A 274 2.07 11.52 -0.08
N LYS A 275 2.54 12.75 0.07
CA LYS A 275 2.79 13.36 1.37
C LYS A 275 1.45 13.66 2.05
N TRP A 276 1.46 13.80 3.37
CA TRP A 276 0.32 14.34 4.10
C TRP A 276 0.11 15.80 3.70
N GLU A 277 -1.07 16.11 3.17
CA GLU A 277 -1.44 17.44 2.72
C GLU A 277 -2.59 17.95 3.61
N PRO A 278 -2.47 19.17 4.19
CA PRO A 278 -3.57 19.75 4.96
C PRO A 278 -4.70 20.11 4.01
N THR A 279 -5.88 19.60 4.30
CA THR A 279 -7.09 19.75 3.48
C THR A 279 -8.28 20.08 4.36
N LEU A 280 -9.17 20.94 3.86
CA LEU A 280 -10.46 21.20 4.51
C LEU A 280 -11.50 20.30 3.86
N LEU A 281 -12.12 19.41 4.64
CA LEU A 281 -13.22 18.58 4.18
C LEU A 281 -14.54 19.11 4.74
N TYR A 282 -15.63 18.75 4.07
CA TYR A 282 -16.99 19.13 4.44
C TYR A 282 -17.81 17.89 4.75
N GLY A 283 -18.50 17.87 5.87
CA GLY A 283 -19.47 16.84 6.21
C GLY A 283 -20.87 17.43 6.27
N PHE A 284 -21.87 16.61 5.99
CA PHE A 284 -23.27 16.99 6.10
C PHE A 284 -23.77 16.79 7.54
N VAL A 285 -24.43 17.79 8.10
CA VAL A 285 -24.86 17.87 9.50
C VAL A 285 -26.31 18.30 9.58
N ASN A 286 -27.09 17.58 10.40
CA ASN A 286 -28.50 17.81 10.61
C ASN A 286 -28.86 18.07 12.07
N GLY A 287 -28.03 17.72 13.04
CA GLY A 287 -28.38 17.89 14.45
C GLY A 287 -27.18 17.95 15.38
N ASN A 288 -27.46 18.19 16.65
CA ASN A 288 -26.49 18.05 17.73
C ASN A 288 -26.18 16.58 18.02
N PHE A 289 -25.09 16.34 18.75
CA PHE A 289 -24.68 15.01 19.18
C PHE A 289 -25.80 14.31 19.96
N ALA A 290 -25.99 13.02 19.70
CA ALA A 290 -26.90 12.14 20.44
C ALA A 290 -28.37 12.61 20.57
N ASN A 291 -28.86 13.37 19.60
CA ASN A 291 -30.24 13.82 19.60
C ASN A 291 -31.22 12.66 19.35
N PRO A 292 -32.08 12.29 20.32
CA PRO A 292 -32.98 11.15 20.20
C PRO A 292 -34.03 11.35 19.11
N ASP A 293 -34.58 12.55 18.95
CA ASP A 293 -35.60 12.84 17.92
C ASP A 293 -35.03 12.66 16.51
N PHE A 294 -33.75 13.02 16.32
CA PHE A 294 -33.05 12.82 15.06
C PHE A 294 -32.82 11.33 14.76
N GLU A 295 -32.36 10.57 15.75
CA GLU A 295 -32.10 9.13 15.60
C GLU A 295 -33.39 8.36 15.29
N GLU A 296 -34.51 8.74 15.91
CA GLU A 296 -35.82 8.13 15.69
C GLU A 296 -36.38 8.43 14.29
N GLN A 297 -36.27 9.68 13.81
CA GLN A 297 -36.76 10.07 12.48
C GLN A 297 -35.99 9.44 11.33
N ASN A 298 -34.69 9.17 11.51
CA ASN A 298 -33.86 8.57 10.46
C ASN A 298 -33.84 7.03 10.50
N CYS A 299 -34.57 6.41 11.43
CA CYS A 299 -34.57 4.96 11.56
C CYS A 299 -35.49 4.29 10.52
N ALA A 300 -34.89 3.79 9.44
CA ALA A 300 -35.65 3.22 8.31
C ALA A 300 -36.15 1.77 8.53
N THR A 301 -35.58 1.02 9.48
CA THR A 301 -35.81 -0.44 9.64
C THR A 301 -37.27 -0.79 9.89
N LEU A 302 -38.04 0.08 10.55
CA LEU A 302 -39.44 -0.13 10.91
C LEU A 302 -40.42 0.77 10.13
N ALA A 303 -39.98 1.37 9.01
CA ALA A 303 -40.85 2.18 8.15
C ALA A 303 -42.15 1.47 7.71
N PRO A 304 -42.18 0.15 7.42
CA PRO A 304 -43.42 -0.54 7.05
C PRO A 304 -44.47 -0.60 8.17
N ILE A 305 -44.05 -0.59 9.44
CA ILE A 305 -44.95 -0.65 10.60
C ILE A 305 -45.28 0.72 11.18
N ALA A 306 -44.71 1.80 10.65
CA ALA A 306 -44.99 3.17 11.07
C ALA A 306 -46.49 3.53 10.88
N ALA A 307 -47.19 2.88 9.95
CA ALA A 307 -48.64 3.04 9.79
C ALA A 307 -49.46 2.33 10.91
N ILE A 308 -48.89 1.32 11.57
CA ILE A 308 -49.55 0.52 12.61
C ILE A 308 -49.28 1.12 14.00
N ASP A 309 -48.03 1.48 14.29
CA ASP A 309 -47.64 2.19 15.50
C ASP A 309 -46.89 3.49 15.15
N PRO A 310 -47.62 4.55 14.79
CA PRO A 310 -47.00 5.83 14.42
C PRO A 310 -46.29 6.53 15.58
N LYS A 311 -46.54 6.12 16.83
CA LYS A 311 -45.98 6.80 18.02
C LYS A 311 -44.70 6.14 18.51
N ASN A 312 -44.60 4.81 18.48
CA ASN A 312 -43.43 4.10 19.02
C ASN A 312 -42.57 3.41 17.95
N SER A 313 -42.93 3.49 16.66
CA SER A 313 -42.13 2.86 15.59
C SER A 313 -40.69 3.39 15.53
N GLY A 314 -40.48 4.70 15.68
CA GLY A 314 -39.15 5.33 15.76
C GLY A 314 -38.33 4.85 16.96
N PRO A 315 -38.80 5.07 18.21
CA PRO A 315 -38.11 4.61 19.41
C PRO A 315 -37.83 3.09 19.41
N THR A 316 -38.79 2.28 18.96
CA THR A 316 -38.63 0.82 18.86
C THR A 316 -37.53 0.45 17.85
N CYS A 317 -37.48 1.14 16.71
CA CYS A 317 -36.47 0.91 15.68
C CYS A 317 -35.06 1.22 16.19
N VAL A 318 -34.93 2.33 16.91
CA VAL A 318 -33.68 2.76 17.52
C VAL A 318 -33.24 1.76 18.60
N ALA A 319 -34.13 1.39 19.52
CA ALA A 319 -33.88 0.41 20.57
C ALA A 319 -33.45 -0.97 20.02
N MET A 320 -34.10 -1.47 18.97
CA MET A 320 -33.72 -2.73 18.31
C MET A 320 -32.32 -2.66 17.72
N ASN A 321 -32.00 -1.58 16.98
CA ASN A 321 -30.68 -1.40 16.39
C ASN A 321 -29.58 -1.29 17.45
N TYR A 322 -29.85 -0.58 18.56
CA TYR A 322 -28.87 -0.49 19.65
C TYR A 322 -28.61 -1.86 20.28
N ALA A 323 -29.65 -2.63 20.59
CA ALA A 323 -29.47 -3.96 21.15
C ALA A 323 -28.66 -4.87 20.22
N ASP A 324 -28.98 -4.88 18.92
CA ASP A 324 -28.28 -5.69 17.92
C ASP A 324 -26.77 -5.37 17.85
N PHE A 325 -26.42 -4.09 17.65
CA PHE A 325 -25.01 -3.70 17.59
C PHE A 325 -24.28 -3.88 18.92
N SER A 326 -24.92 -3.57 20.06
CA SER A 326 -24.34 -3.79 21.38
C SER A 326 -23.99 -5.26 21.61
N TYR A 327 -24.87 -6.20 21.26
CA TYR A 327 -24.60 -7.62 21.43
C TYR A 327 -23.49 -8.11 20.51
N HIS A 328 -23.49 -7.67 19.24
CA HIS A 328 -22.45 -8.04 18.30
C HIS A 328 -21.07 -7.54 18.74
N ASP A 329 -20.97 -6.27 19.15
CA ASP A 329 -19.70 -5.66 19.56
C ASP A 329 -19.19 -6.27 20.87
N PHE A 330 -20.08 -6.58 21.81
CA PHE A 330 -19.72 -7.24 23.06
C PHE A 330 -19.30 -8.71 22.86
N ASP A 331 -19.97 -9.46 21.98
CA ASP A 331 -19.58 -10.83 21.64
C ASP A 331 -18.19 -10.85 20.98
N ALA A 332 -17.94 -9.95 20.03
CA ALA A 332 -16.62 -9.80 19.40
C ALA A 332 -15.52 -9.48 20.43
N PHE A 333 -15.80 -8.58 21.37
CA PHE A 333 -14.88 -8.25 22.46
C PHE A 333 -14.62 -9.46 23.38
N MET A 334 -15.66 -10.19 23.78
CA MET A 334 -15.51 -11.40 24.59
C MET A 334 -14.76 -12.51 23.85
N ALA A 335 -14.93 -12.60 22.52
CA ALA A 335 -14.18 -13.53 21.68
C ALA A 335 -12.67 -13.21 21.65
N GLU A 336 -12.28 -11.93 21.71
CA GLU A 336 -10.87 -11.52 21.84
C GLU A 336 -10.28 -11.90 23.20
N TRP A 337 -11.10 -11.86 24.27
CA TRP A 337 -10.70 -12.29 25.61
C TRP A 337 -10.60 -13.81 25.78
N SER A 338 -11.29 -14.60 24.96
CA SER A 338 -11.26 -16.07 25.03
C SER A 338 -9.84 -16.68 24.96
N PRO A 339 -9.00 -16.38 23.94
CA PRO A 339 -7.63 -16.88 23.91
C PRO A 339 -6.76 -16.30 25.04
N ILE A 340 -7.01 -15.06 25.47
CA ILE A 340 -6.27 -14.41 26.57
C ILE A 340 -6.51 -15.16 27.88
N SER A 341 -7.76 -15.52 28.18
CA SER A 341 -8.14 -16.25 29.38
C SER A 341 -7.50 -17.65 29.46
N ASN A 342 -7.17 -18.24 28.31
CA ASN A 342 -6.49 -19.54 28.20
C ASN A 342 -4.96 -19.44 28.18
N SER A 343 -4.39 -18.24 28.28
CA SER A 343 -2.95 -17.96 28.17
C SER A 343 -2.39 -17.38 29.49
N SER A 344 -1.21 -16.77 29.45
CA SER A 344 -0.61 -16.08 30.61
C SER A 344 -1.32 -14.77 31.01
N GLY A 345 -2.43 -14.42 30.36
CA GLY A 345 -3.17 -13.17 30.57
C GLY A 345 -2.49 -11.94 29.96
N VAL A 346 -3.18 -10.80 30.05
CA VAL A 346 -2.68 -9.47 29.64
C VAL A 346 -2.35 -8.59 30.85
N SER A 347 -1.66 -7.48 30.59
CA SER A 347 -1.34 -6.49 31.61
C SER A 347 -2.59 -5.94 32.32
N PRO A 348 -2.51 -5.63 33.63
CA PRO A 348 -3.56 -4.88 34.32
C PRO A 348 -3.64 -3.41 33.87
N ASN A 349 -2.69 -2.91 33.06
CA ASN A 349 -2.74 -1.57 32.50
C ASN A 349 -3.75 -1.49 31.34
N LEU A 350 -4.72 -0.57 31.45
CA LEU A 350 -5.80 -0.38 30.49
C LEU A 350 -5.31 -0.13 29.05
N SER A 351 -4.21 0.61 28.87
CA SER A 351 -3.68 0.99 27.54
C SER A 351 -3.23 -0.18 26.64
N ILE A 352 -2.96 -1.35 27.22
CA ILE A 352 -2.44 -2.53 26.50
C ILE A 352 -3.53 -3.62 26.35
N ARG A 353 -4.69 -3.41 26.98
CA ARG A 353 -5.80 -4.37 26.92
C ARG A 353 -6.49 -4.28 25.55
N PRO A 354 -7.19 -5.36 25.13
CA PRO A 354 -8.06 -5.34 23.96
C PRO A 354 -8.87 -4.05 23.85
N GLN A 355 -8.82 -3.41 22.68
CA GLN A 355 -9.56 -2.17 22.44
C GLN A 355 -11.02 -2.49 22.08
N ALA A 356 -11.94 -1.59 22.43
CA ALA A 356 -13.32 -1.73 22.02
C ALA A 356 -13.42 -1.56 20.49
N SER A 357 -14.11 -2.47 19.81
CA SER A 357 -14.42 -2.35 18.39
C SER A 357 -15.92 -2.24 18.17
N SER A 358 -16.32 -1.51 17.12
CA SER A 358 -17.71 -1.47 16.67
C SER A 358 -17.84 -1.87 15.20
N SER A 359 -18.90 -2.64 14.90
CA SER A 359 -19.22 -3.16 13.56
C SER A 359 -20.42 -2.46 12.92
N ILE A 360 -20.75 -1.23 13.33
CA ILE A 360 -21.89 -0.45 12.80
C ILE A 360 -21.83 -0.24 11.27
N PHE A 361 -20.63 -0.25 10.68
CA PHE A 361 -20.44 -0.21 9.23
C PHE A 361 -19.99 -1.57 8.72
N VAL A 362 -20.75 -2.14 7.78
CA VAL A 362 -20.46 -3.47 7.21
C VAL A 362 -19.07 -3.55 6.55
N ASN A 363 -18.60 -2.45 5.96
CA ASN A 363 -17.35 -2.41 5.19
C ASN A 363 -16.17 -1.77 5.95
N ALA A 364 -16.40 -1.31 7.18
CA ALA A 364 -15.39 -0.59 7.95
C ALA A 364 -15.29 -1.10 9.39
N THR A 365 -14.09 -1.50 9.78
CA THR A 365 -13.79 -1.82 11.18
C THR A 365 -13.59 -0.51 11.96
N ILE A 366 -14.37 -0.32 13.03
CA ILE A 366 -14.23 0.85 13.90
C ILE A 366 -13.59 0.41 15.21
N GLN A 367 -12.57 1.14 15.64
CA GLN A 367 -11.84 0.86 16.88
C GLN A 367 -11.80 2.11 17.76
N GLY A 368 -12.20 1.96 19.01
CA GLY A 368 -12.06 2.99 20.04
C GLY A 368 -10.72 2.92 20.73
N ASP A 369 -10.43 3.95 21.51
CA ASP A 369 -9.24 4.04 22.33
C ASP A 369 -9.60 4.27 23.79
N TRP A 370 -8.86 3.60 24.69
CA TRP A 370 -9.04 3.79 26.12
C TRP A 370 -8.35 5.10 26.53
N VAL A 371 -9.11 5.99 27.16
CA VAL A 371 -8.62 7.32 27.55
C VAL A 371 -8.72 7.51 29.06
N GLN A 372 -8.05 8.54 29.57
CA GLN A 372 -7.92 8.82 30.99
C GLN A 372 -7.42 7.59 31.76
N THR A 373 -6.44 6.88 31.17
CA THR A 373 -5.94 5.60 31.68
C THR A 373 -5.40 5.70 33.12
N GLN A 374 -4.94 6.88 33.53
CA GLN A 374 -4.52 7.17 34.91
C GLN A 374 -5.66 7.09 35.94
N GLU A 375 -6.88 7.43 35.55
CA GLU A 375 -8.06 7.38 36.42
C GLU A 375 -8.59 5.94 36.62
N SER A 376 -8.14 5.00 35.78
CA SER A 376 -8.55 3.58 35.80
C SER A 376 -7.75 2.69 36.76
N ASP A 377 -6.72 3.24 37.41
CA ASP A 377 -5.92 2.49 38.38
C ASP A 377 -6.71 2.23 39.68
N MET A 378 -7.25 1.01 39.77
CA MET A 378 -8.04 0.57 40.92
C MET A 378 -7.26 0.56 42.23
N SER A 379 -5.95 0.29 42.21
CA SER A 379 -5.13 0.23 43.42
C SER A 379 -4.99 1.62 44.06
N THR A 380 -4.76 2.64 43.23
CA THR A 380 -4.71 4.04 43.67
C THR A 380 -6.08 4.51 44.19
N LYS A 381 -7.18 4.18 43.48
CA LYS A 381 -8.53 4.55 43.93
C LYS A 381 -8.96 3.82 45.19
N PHE A 382 -8.56 2.56 45.36
CA PHE A 382 -8.82 1.79 46.57
C PHE A 382 -8.16 2.42 47.80
N LYS A 383 -6.92 2.91 47.67
CA LYS A 383 -6.26 3.68 48.75
C LYS A 383 -7.02 4.96 49.10
N GLN A 384 -7.55 5.66 48.11
CA GLN A 384 -8.26 6.93 48.29
C GLN A 384 -9.65 6.75 48.93
N PHE A 385 -10.45 5.79 48.45
CA PHE A 385 -11.86 5.66 48.82
C PHE A 385 -12.17 4.46 49.71
N GLN A 386 -11.17 3.60 49.98
CA GLN A 386 -11.30 2.37 50.77
C GLN A 386 -12.37 1.41 50.23
N ARG A 387 -12.58 1.43 48.91
CA ARG A 387 -13.55 0.59 48.19
C ARG A 387 -13.06 0.32 46.77
N VAL A 388 -13.51 -0.77 46.17
CA VAL A 388 -13.19 -1.09 44.77
C VAL A 388 -13.91 -0.10 43.87
N VAL A 389 -13.13 0.69 43.13
CA VAL A 389 -13.62 1.65 42.14
C VAL A 389 -13.02 1.29 40.79
N ASN A 390 -13.88 1.02 39.83
CA ASN A 390 -13.53 0.74 38.45
C ASN A 390 -14.02 1.90 37.57
N ASN A 391 -13.09 2.72 37.08
CA ASN A 391 -13.40 3.93 36.31
C ASN A 391 -12.75 3.83 34.93
N ILE A 392 -13.56 3.64 33.89
CA ILE A 392 -13.06 3.40 32.54
C ILE A 392 -13.71 4.39 31.59
N THR A 393 -12.90 4.98 30.72
CA THR A 393 -13.35 5.92 29.72
C THR A 393 -12.95 5.42 28.34
N LEU A 394 -13.92 5.32 27.44
CA LEU A 394 -13.75 4.87 26.07
C LEU A 394 -14.08 6.01 25.12
N SER A 395 -13.15 6.33 24.22
CA SER A 395 -13.34 7.30 23.15
C SER A 395 -13.48 6.58 21.82
N MET A 396 -14.53 6.88 21.07
CA MET A 396 -14.78 6.33 19.74
C MET A 396 -14.46 7.39 18.66
N PRO A 397 -14.13 6.98 17.42
CA PRO A 397 -13.96 7.93 16.33
C PRO A 397 -15.28 8.52 15.86
N HIS A 398 -15.23 9.70 15.24
CA HIS A 398 -16.42 10.39 14.75
C HIS A 398 -16.94 9.77 13.44
N ALA A 399 -18.16 9.24 13.47
CA ALA A 399 -18.76 8.53 12.33
C ALA A 399 -18.95 9.40 11.10
N GLY A 400 -19.18 10.71 11.26
CA GLY A 400 -19.31 11.66 10.16
C GLY A 400 -18.12 11.67 9.17
N ILE A 401 -16.93 11.23 9.59
CA ILE A 401 -15.76 11.12 8.69
C ILE A 401 -15.97 10.06 7.61
N TYR A 402 -16.66 8.96 7.93
CA TYR A 402 -17.00 7.91 6.96
C TYR A 402 -17.85 8.44 5.81
N TYR A 403 -18.86 9.26 6.13
CA TYR A 403 -19.76 9.83 5.14
C TYR A 403 -19.11 10.99 4.38
N ALA A 404 -18.37 11.86 5.09
CA ALA A 404 -17.64 12.96 4.48
C ALA A 404 -16.60 12.45 3.47
N SER A 405 -15.95 11.31 3.71
CA SER A 405 -14.95 10.79 2.78
C SER A 405 -15.54 10.33 1.44
N GLN A 406 -16.82 9.95 1.42
CA GLN A 406 -17.55 9.47 0.24
C GLN A 406 -18.34 10.59 -0.45
N ASP A 407 -18.45 11.75 0.18
CA ASP A 407 -19.21 12.87 -0.36
C ASP A 407 -18.54 13.46 -1.63
N ALA A 408 -19.33 13.60 -2.69
CA ALA A 408 -18.90 14.15 -3.97
C ALA A 408 -18.33 15.58 -3.85
N LYS A 409 -18.76 16.36 -2.84
CA LYS A 409 -18.28 17.73 -2.58
C LYS A 409 -16.79 17.76 -2.25
N ASN A 410 -16.28 16.73 -1.58
CA ASN A 410 -14.88 16.64 -1.14
C ASN A 410 -13.94 16.16 -2.23
N LYS A 411 -14.46 15.63 -3.35
CA LYS A 411 -13.68 15.20 -4.53
C LYS A 411 -12.56 14.21 -4.17
N ILE A 412 -12.75 13.39 -3.14
CA ILE A 412 -11.84 12.30 -2.78
C ILE A 412 -12.13 11.13 -3.71
N GLN A 413 -11.08 10.65 -4.37
CA GLN A 413 -11.19 9.52 -5.28
C GLN A 413 -11.38 8.24 -4.47
N GLN A 414 -12.46 7.51 -4.73
CA GLN A 414 -12.74 6.25 -4.04
C GLN A 414 -11.95 5.10 -4.67
N PRO A 415 -11.65 4.04 -3.90
CA PRO A 415 -11.03 2.83 -4.44
C PRO A 415 -11.85 2.22 -5.57
N VAL A 416 -11.18 1.77 -6.64
CA VAL A 416 -11.82 1.03 -7.73
C VAL A 416 -11.31 -0.41 -7.74
N ASP A 417 -12.22 -1.34 -7.53
CA ASP A 417 -11.94 -2.78 -7.49
C ASP A 417 -11.13 -3.25 -8.70
N GLY A 418 -10.11 -4.07 -8.45
CA GLY A 418 -9.24 -4.66 -9.47
C GLY A 418 -8.10 -3.78 -9.98
N SER A 419 -8.09 -2.47 -9.69
CA SER A 419 -7.03 -1.55 -10.15
C SER A 419 -5.95 -1.24 -9.11
N GLY A 420 -6.21 -1.54 -7.82
CA GLY A 420 -5.31 -1.17 -6.73
C GLY A 420 -5.23 0.35 -6.46
N LEU A 421 -5.99 1.18 -7.19
CA LEU A 421 -5.97 2.65 -7.09
C LEU A 421 -7.10 3.14 -6.19
N GLY A 422 -6.84 4.26 -5.51
CA GLY A 422 -7.85 5.05 -4.78
C GLY A 422 -7.80 4.81 -3.28
N GLU A 423 -6.73 4.20 -2.78
CA GLU A 423 -6.47 4.13 -1.36
C GLU A 423 -6.16 5.52 -0.81
N TYR A 424 -6.70 5.83 0.36
CA TYR A 424 -6.46 7.10 1.02
C TYR A 424 -6.51 6.96 2.53
N ALA A 425 -5.82 7.88 3.21
CA ALA A 425 -5.84 7.98 4.66
C ALA A 425 -6.17 9.42 5.06
N ILE A 426 -7.10 9.58 5.99
CA ILE A 426 -7.55 10.84 6.56
C ILE A 426 -7.17 10.85 8.03
N ARG A 427 -6.58 11.95 8.48
CA ARG A 427 -6.53 12.30 9.91
C ARG A 427 -7.36 13.54 10.07
N ALA A 428 -8.41 13.47 10.86
CA ALA A 428 -9.37 14.53 11.06
C ALA A 428 -9.28 15.08 12.48
N SER A 429 -9.17 16.39 12.57
CA SER A 429 -9.28 17.14 13.81
C SER A 429 -10.75 17.44 14.05
N VAL A 430 -11.43 16.47 14.65
CA VAL A 430 -12.84 16.50 14.98
C VAL A 430 -13.03 15.93 16.38
N ILE A 431 -14.12 16.33 17.01
CA ILE A 431 -14.50 15.82 18.31
C ILE A 431 -14.68 14.28 18.31
N SER A 432 -14.38 13.63 19.44
CA SER A 432 -14.59 12.20 19.61
C SER A 432 -15.70 11.90 20.61
N PRO A 433 -16.75 11.14 20.24
CA PRO A 433 -17.77 10.71 21.18
C PRO A 433 -17.17 9.75 22.21
N THR A 434 -17.39 10.04 23.49
CA THR A 434 -16.73 9.38 24.61
C THR A 434 -17.77 8.92 25.65
N SER A 435 -17.61 7.71 26.17
CA SER A 435 -18.39 7.20 27.30
C SER A 435 -17.47 6.98 28.49
N ASN A 436 -17.95 7.34 29.69
CA ASN A 436 -17.29 7.04 30.95
C ASN A 436 -18.22 6.14 31.77
N VAL A 437 -17.67 5.00 32.20
CA VAL A 437 -18.32 4.04 33.08
C VAL A 437 -17.57 4.00 34.39
N LEU A 438 -18.25 4.42 35.46
CA LEU A 438 -17.74 4.42 36.82
C LEU A 438 -18.53 3.43 37.65
N CYS A 439 -17.88 2.39 38.17
CA CYS A 439 -18.48 1.38 39.03
C CYS A 439 -17.82 1.37 40.41
N ALA A 440 -18.62 1.29 41.48
CA ALA A 440 -18.12 1.18 42.84
C ALA A 440 -18.85 0.08 43.63
N ASN A 441 -18.10 -0.68 44.42
CA ASN A 441 -18.67 -1.66 45.34
C ASN A 441 -19.12 -0.97 46.63
N MET A 442 -20.30 -1.37 47.12
CA MET A 442 -20.98 -0.79 48.28
C MET A 442 -21.71 -1.86 49.09
N ASN A 443 -21.67 -1.72 50.41
CA ASN A 443 -22.38 -2.65 51.30
C ASN A 443 -23.87 -2.31 51.34
N ALA A 444 -24.71 -3.30 51.67
CA ALA A 444 -26.16 -3.10 51.79
C ALA A 444 -26.54 -1.94 52.74
N SER A 445 -25.79 -1.74 53.84
CA SER A 445 -26.03 -0.64 54.77
C SER A 445 -25.76 0.74 54.17
N GLU A 446 -24.78 0.85 53.28
CA GLU A 446 -24.42 2.11 52.61
C GLU A 446 -25.44 2.51 51.55
N LEU A 447 -26.15 1.53 50.98
CA LEU A 447 -27.15 1.70 49.92
C LEU A 447 -28.55 2.03 50.43
N VAL A 448 -28.83 1.87 51.72
CA VAL A 448 -30.14 2.17 52.33
C VAL A 448 -30.73 3.52 51.90
N PRO A 449 -29.95 4.63 51.82
CA PRO A 449 -30.51 5.92 51.42
C PRO A 449 -31.05 5.96 49.98
N ILE A 450 -30.56 5.09 49.10
CA ILE A 450 -30.90 5.05 47.67
C ILE A 450 -31.70 3.80 47.26
N VAL A 451 -32.14 2.97 48.21
CA VAL A 451 -33.01 1.81 47.96
C VAL A 451 -34.38 2.04 48.58
N TYR A 452 -35.37 2.30 47.73
CA TYR A 452 -36.72 2.68 48.14
C TYR A 452 -37.37 1.65 49.06
N ALA A 453 -37.22 0.35 48.80
CA ALA A 453 -37.79 -0.70 49.64
C ALA A 453 -37.30 -0.71 51.11
N GLN A 454 -36.21 0.01 51.42
CA GLN A 454 -35.67 0.16 52.78
C GLN A 454 -36.13 1.44 53.47
N TRP A 455 -36.87 2.31 52.79
CA TRP A 455 -37.29 3.59 53.35
C TRP A 455 -38.44 3.40 54.37
N PRO A 456 -38.48 4.19 55.47
CA PRO A 456 -39.49 4.04 56.51
C PRO A 456 -40.95 4.17 56.05
N ASN A 457 -41.19 5.00 55.02
CA ASN A 457 -42.52 5.31 54.50
C ASN A 457 -42.73 4.75 53.07
N ALA A 458 -41.99 3.72 52.68
CA ALA A 458 -42.12 3.10 51.35
C ALA A 458 -43.49 2.43 51.18
N ARG A 459 -44.10 2.65 50.01
CA ARG A 459 -45.33 1.97 49.59
C ARG A 459 -44.99 0.70 48.83
N PHE A 460 -45.63 -0.40 49.19
CA PHE A 460 -45.43 -1.70 48.55
C PHE A 460 -46.67 -2.13 47.78
N SER A 461 -46.47 -2.91 46.73
CA SER A 461 -47.58 -3.54 45.99
C SER A 461 -48.26 -4.59 46.86
N ASN A 462 -49.58 -4.74 46.69
CA ASN A 462 -50.38 -5.78 47.34
C ASN A 462 -50.16 -7.17 46.72
N THR A 463 -49.47 -7.25 45.57
CA THR A 463 -49.09 -8.51 44.93
C THR A 463 -47.89 -9.12 45.65
N THR A 464 -48.05 -10.33 46.17
CA THR A 464 -46.93 -11.15 46.66
C THR A 464 -45.95 -11.41 45.52
N SER A 465 -44.67 -11.07 45.72
CA SER A 465 -43.61 -11.53 44.82
C SER A 465 -43.58 -13.06 44.80
N ASP A 466 -43.22 -13.64 43.66
CA ASP A 466 -42.92 -15.08 43.55
C ASP A 466 -41.73 -15.50 44.43
N ILE A 467 -41.00 -14.52 44.98
CA ILE A 467 -39.82 -14.72 45.83
C ILE A 467 -40.18 -14.44 47.30
N PRO A 468 -40.04 -15.44 48.18
CA PRO A 468 -40.34 -15.28 49.61
C PRO A 468 -39.57 -14.12 50.25
N GLY A 469 -40.29 -13.18 50.85
CA GLY A 469 -39.72 -12.06 51.60
C GLY A 469 -39.28 -10.85 50.76
N GLN A 470 -39.39 -10.91 49.42
CA GLN A 470 -39.09 -9.76 48.57
C GLN A 470 -40.27 -8.77 48.57
N LYS A 471 -39.99 -7.53 48.96
CA LYS A 471 -40.98 -6.44 48.95
C LYS A 471 -40.90 -5.69 47.62
N LEU A 472 -41.95 -5.80 46.82
CA LEU A 472 -42.06 -5.04 45.57
C LEU A 472 -42.64 -3.65 45.86
N PRO A 473 -42.02 -2.57 45.36
CA PRO A 473 -42.57 -1.23 45.51
C PRO A 473 -43.90 -1.08 44.76
N ALA A 474 -44.71 -0.10 45.17
CA ALA A 474 -45.91 0.28 44.44
C ALA A 474 -45.57 0.69 43.00
N ALA A 475 -46.48 0.45 42.05
CA ALA A 475 -46.26 0.75 40.63
C ALA A 475 -45.95 2.23 40.37
N ASP A 476 -46.38 3.12 41.26
CA ASP A 476 -46.22 4.58 41.19
C ASP A 476 -45.20 5.13 42.20
N TYR A 477 -44.29 4.29 42.72
CA TYR A 477 -43.30 4.69 43.72
C TYR A 477 -42.42 5.87 43.27
N TYR A 478 -42.24 6.05 41.97
CA TYR A 478 -41.48 7.16 41.40
C TYR A 478 -42.08 8.54 41.75
N ASN A 479 -43.35 8.62 42.13
CA ASN A 479 -43.96 9.86 42.62
C ASN A 479 -43.48 10.24 44.02
N ASP A 480 -43.02 9.27 44.82
CA ASP A 480 -42.56 9.49 46.20
C ASP A 480 -41.09 9.91 46.28
N VAL A 481 -40.34 9.73 45.18
CA VAL A 481 -38.89 9.98 45.08
C VAL A 481 -38.58 11.28 44.33
N GLN A 482 -39.60 12.07 43.98
CA GLN A 482 -39.43 13.35 43.31
C GLN A 482 -38.90 14.41 44.30
N PRO A 483 -37.79 15.10 44.00
CA PRO A 483 -37.33 16.23 44.81
C PRO A 483 -38.41 17.33 44.84
N THR A 484 -38.66 17.87 46.02
CA THR A 484 -39.67 18.92 46.23
C THR A 484 -38.98 20.28 46.37
N SER A 485 -39.71 21.38 46.17
CA SER A 485 -39.15 22.74 46.33
C SER A 485 -38.55 23.01 47.72
N SER A 486 -38.99 22.26 48.74
CA SER A 486 -38.47 22.34 50.11
C SER A 486 -37.30 21.38 50.40
N LYS A 487 -37.10 20.36 49.56
CA LYS A 487 -35.97 19.41 49.60
C LYS A 487 -35.50 19.10 48.18
N PRO A 488 -34.62 19.97 47.63
CA PRO A 488 -34.21 19.88 46.22
C PRO A 488 -33.30 18.68 45.92
N TYR A 489 -32.72 18.06 46.94
CA TYR A 489 -31.85 16.88 46.82
C TYR A 489 -32.33 15.77 47.76
N LEU A 490 -32.05 14.53 47.35
CA LEU A 490 -32.38 13.31 48.10
C LEU A 490 -31.36 13.03 49.23
N ASN A 491 -31.55 11.91 49.94
CA ASN A 491 -30.70 11.52 51.06
C ASN A 491 -29.25 11.31 50.62
N SER A 492 -28.30 11.79 51.42
CA SER A 492 -26.87 11.63 51.14
C SER A 492 -26.36 10.21 51.37
N THR A 493 -25.43 9.76 50.53
CA THR A 493 -24.68 8.51 50.68
C THR A 493 -23.20 8.77 50.92
N VAL A 494 -22.47 7.73 51.31
CA VAL A 494 -21.00 7.78 51.49
C VAL A 494 -20.23 7.90 50.16
N VAL A 495 -20.89 7.71 49.01
CA VAL A 495 -20.28 7.79 47.67
C VAL A 495 -20.71 9.05 46.90
N ASP A 496 -21.40 9.99 47.54
CA ASP A 496 -21.89 11.20 46.87
C ASP A 496 -20.76 11.98 46.19
N ASP A 497 -19.61 12.13 46.84
CA ASP A 497 -18.45 12.80 46.24
C ASP A 497 -17.82 12.01 45.07
N LEU A 498 -17.98 10.67 45.04
CA LEU A 498 -17.44 9.81 43.99
C LEU A 498 -18.28 9.90 42.71
N PHE A 499 -19.60 9.86 42.84
CA PHE A 499 -20.54 9.95 41.72
C PHE A 499 -21.02 11.38 41.42
N GLU A 500 -20.48 12.37 42.13
CA GLU A 500 -20.87 13.79 42.03
C GLU A 500 -22.36 14.02 42.36
N TRP A 501 -22.91 13.38 43.39
CA TRP A 501 -24.28 13.58 43.86
C TRP A 501 -24.40 14.68 44.92
N GLY A 502 -25.61 15.23 45.06
CA GLY A 502 -25.97 16.17 46.10
C GLY A 502 -25.81 17.65 45.71
N SER A 503 -26.06 18.52 46.68
CA SER A 503 -26.13 19.97 46.47
C SER A 503 -24.83 20.60 46.01
N LYS A 504 -23.69 19.99 46.35
CA LYS A 504 -22.35 20.44 45.95
C LYS A 504 -22.14 20.39 44.44
N TYR A 505 -22.75 19.41 43.77
CA TYR A 505 -22.58 19.15 42.34
C TYR A 505 -23.85 19.44 41.54
N GLY A 506 -24.97 19.74 42.21
CA GLY A 506 -26.24 20.07 41.56
C GLY A 506 -26.98 18.86 40.99
N ARG A 507 -26.65 17.64 41.42
CA ARG A 507 -27.21 16.37 40.87
C ARG A 507 -27.94 15.59 41.94
N ASN A 508 -28.99 14.87 41.54
CA ASN A 508 -29.66 13.93 42.42
C ASN A 508 -29.00 12.56 42.38
N SER A 509 -28.99 11.87 43.53
CA SER A 509 -28.64 10.46 43.59
C SER A 509 -29.75 9.61 42.95
N PRO A 510 -29.43 8.44 42.37
CA PRO A 510 -30.44 7.50 41.89
C PRO A 510 -31.27 6.94 43.05
N VAL A 511 -32.49 6.48 42.74
CA VAL A 511 -33.31 5.72 43.69
C VAL A 511 -33.72 4.40 43.06
N PHE A 512 -33.13 3.33 43.56
CA PHE A 512 -33.44 1.99 43.11
C PHE A 512 -34.68 1.45 43.83
N PRO A 513 -35.59 0.77 43.12
CA PRO A 513 -36.82 0.22 43.70
C PRO A 513 -36.54 -0.82 44.80
N LEU A 514 -35.56 -1.70 44.60
CA LEU A 514 -35.22 -2.81 45.51
C LEU A 514 -33.77 -3.28 45.29
N TYR A 515 -33.27 -4.11 46.19
CA TYR A 515 -31.98 -4.79 46.02
C TYR A 515 -32.07 -5.90 44.97
N PRO A 516 -31.22 -5.90 43.93
CA PRO A 516 -31.16 -7.02 43.01
C PRO A 516 -30.72 -8.31 43.73
N LEU A 517 -31.27 -9.44 43.30
CA LEU A 517 -30.76 -10.75 43.66
C LEU A 517 -29.44 -11.03 42.92
N GLU A 518 -28.72 -12.07 43.34
CA GLU A 518 -27.53 -12.52 42.61
C GLU A 518 -27.85 -12.76 41.12
N TYR A 519 -26.87 -12.45 40.26
CA TYR A 519 -27.00 -12.52 38.81
C TYR A 519 -28.09 -11.59 38.23
N ASN A 520 -28.55 -10.59 38.97
CA ASN A 520 -29.53 -9.61 38.50
C ASN A 520 -29.03 -8.17 38.66
N SER A 521 -29.75 -7.27 37.98
CA SER A 521 -29.52 -5.84 38.00
C SER A 521 -30.82 -5.06 38.04
N VAL A 522 -30.78 -3.89 38.66
CA VAL A 522 -31.86 -2.91 38.69
C VAL A 522 -31.28 -1.59 38.18
N THR A 523 -31.98 -0.95 37.25
CA THR A 523 -31.51 0.30 36.62
C THR A 523 -32.44 1.44 36.97
N ASP A 524 -31.87 2.59 37.33
CA ASP A 524 -32.58 3.86 37.42
C ASP A 524 -32.21 4.74 36.22
N ILE A 525 -33.21 4.97 35.37
CA ILE A 525 -33.12 5.78 34.17
C ILE A 525 -33.73 7.19 34.36
N LEU A 526 -34.48 7.43 35.44
CA LEU A 526 -35.36 8.60 35.60
C LEU A 526 -34.79 9.71 36.50
N VAL A 527 -33.52 9.63 36.88
CA VAL A 527 -32.89 10.62 37.79
C VAL A 527 -33.04 12.06 37.28
N ASN A 528 -33.73 12.90 38.03
CA ASN A 528 -33.88 14.33 37.68
C ASN A 528 -32.53 15.07 37.77
N ASN A 529 -32.25 15.96 36.82
CA ASN A 529 -31.00 16.73 36.72
C ASN A 529 -29.72 15.85 36.69
N SER A 530 -29.79 14.74 35.95
CA SER A 530 -28.66 13.84 35.68
C SER A 530 -28.34 13.79 34.18
N ASP A 531 -27.05 13.65 33.86
CA ASP A 531 -26.48 13.36 32.53
C ASP A 531 -26.15 11.85 32.37
N SER A 532 -26.52 11.05 33.36
CA SER A 532 -26.11 9.65 33.49
C SER A 532 -27.28 8.75 33.82
N ILE A 533 -27.16 7.48 33.45
CA ILE A 533 -27.99 6.39 33.98
C ILE A 533 -27.21 5.60 35.04
N TYR A 534 -27.94 4.96 35.96
CA TYR A 534 -27.33 4.20 37.06
C TYR A 534 -27.84 2.78 37.10
N ILE A 535 -26.94 1.83 37.26
CA ILE A 535 -27.23 0.39 37.28
C ILE A 535 -26.69 -0.18 38.58
N MET A 536 -27.55 -0.79 39.38
CA MET A 536 -27.17 -1.57 40.56
C MET A 536 -27.16 -3.05 40.19
N MET A 537 -26.08 -3.74 40.51
CA MET A 537 -25.86 -5.15 40.20
C MET A 537 -25.44 -5.93 41.45
N LYS A 538 -25.84 -7.20 41.52
CA LYS A 538 -25.36 -8.13 42.56
C LYS A 538 -24.60 -9.28 41.91
N ALA A 539 -23.30 -9.30 42.14
CA ALA A 539 -22.43 -10.43 41.80
C ALA A 539 -22.76 -11.66 42.68
N PRO A 540 -22.37 -12.87 42.25
CA PRO A 540 -22.45 -14.08 43.07
C PRO A 540 -21.70 -13.88 44.39
N SER A 541 -22.22 -14.43 45.49
CA SER A 541 -21.57 -14.31 46.81
C SER A 541 -20.14 -14.86 46.84
N ASP A 542 -19.81 -15.80 45.97
CA ASP A 542 -18.44 -16.33 45.81
C ASP A 542 -17.44 -15.27 45.32
N THR A 543 -17.91 -14.25 44.59
CA THR A 543 -17.08 -13.16 44.06
C THR A 543 -17.02 -11.99 45.04
N THR A 544 -18.17 -11.52 45.51
CA THR A 544 -18.27 -10.45 46.51
C THR A 544 -19.63 -10.47 47.20
N THR A 545 -19.65 -10.14 48.49
CA THR A 545 -20.90 -9.92 49.25
C THR A 545 -21.55 -8.58 48.93
N ASP A 546 -20.78 -7.66 48.35
CA ASP A 546 -21.21 -6.29 48.13
C ASP A 546 -22.07 -6.17 46.88
N TYR A 547 -22.71 -5.00 46.74
CA TYR A 547 -23.43 -4.58 45.55
C TYR A 547 -22.54 -3.64 44.74
N THR A 548 -22.63 -3.71 43.42
CA THR A 548 -21.88 -2.80 42.54
C THR A 548 -22.85 -1.80 41.92
N VAL A 549 -22.61 -0.51 42.13
CA VAL A 549 -23.35 0.57 41.48
C VAL A 549 -22.48 1.14 40.37
N CYS A 550 -22.99 1.16 39.15
CA CYS A 550 -22.34 1.71 37.97
C CYS A 550 -23.10 2.94 37.46
N GLN A 551 -22.35 3.98 37.12
CA GLN A 551 -22.80 5.17 36.40
C GLN A 551 -22.27 5.07 34.97
N ILE A 552 -23.14 5.33 33.98
CA ILE A 552 -22.75 5.46 32.58
C ILE A 552 -23.13 6.86 32.11
N ARG A 553 -22.17 7.58 31.56
CA ARG A 553 -22.35 8.94 30.99
C ARG A 553 -21.63 9.09 29.68
N GLY A 554 -22.20 9.87 28.77
CA GLY A 554 -21.57 10.24 27.51
C GLY A 554 -21.22 11.72 27.45
N PHE A 555 -20.18 12.03 26.72
CA PHE A 555 -19.74 13.38 26.43
C PHE A 555 -18.89 13.39 25.17
N ILE A 556 -18.54 14.59 24.75
CA ILE A 556 -17.70 14.83 23.59
C ILE A 556 -16.30 15.19 24.05
N SER A 557 -15.29 14.41 23.64
CA SER A 557 -13.90 14.65 23.99
C SER A 557 -13.16 15.44 22.90
N PRO A 558 -12.45 16.52 23.26
CA PRO A 558 -11.59 17.28 22.36
C PRO A 558 -10.15 16.75 22.31
N ASP A 559 -9.79 15.76 23.13
CA ASP A 559 -8.39 15.32 23.27
C ASP A 559 -7.92 14.37 22.17
N CYS A 560 -8.83 13.92 21.32
CA CYS A 560 -8.58 12.88 20.33
C CYS A 560 -8.58 13.42 18.89
N SER A 561 -8.04 12.63 17.97
CA SER A 561 -8.25 12.77 16.53
C SER A 561 -8.92 11.52 15.96
N THR A 562 -9.64 11.67 14.86
CA THR A 562 -10.20 10.53 14.12
C THR A 562 -9.28 10.18 12.96
N ARG A 563 -8.85 8.92 12.87
CA ARG A 563 -8.03 8.41 11.78
C ARG A 563 -8.83 7.41 10.96
N TYR A 564 -8.81 7.58 9.65
CA TYR A 564 -9.59 6.78 8.74
C TYR A 564 -8.75 6.35 7.54
N ASN A 565 -8.55 5.05 7.40
CA ASN A 565 -7.76 4.46 6.33
C ASN A 565 -8.66 3.62 5.43
N VAL A 566 -8.61 3.91 4.14
CA VAL A 566 -9.36 3.22 3.10
C VAL A 566 -8.39 2.50 2.19
N THR A 567 -8.52 1.18 2.13
CA THR A 567 -7.75 0.29 1.25
C THR A 567 -8.70 -0.45 0.32
N VAL A 568 -8.16 -1.10 -0.72
CA VAL A 568 -8.99 -1.95 -1.60
C VAL A 568 -9.57 -3.16 -0.86
N SER A 569 -8.87 -3.66 0.17
CA SER A 569 -9.29 -4.82 0.95
C SER A 569 -10.27 -4.53 2.09
N GLY A 570 -10.47 -3.25 2.43
CA GLY A 570 -11.32 -2.87 3.55
C GLY A 570 -11.01 -1.47 4.09
N GLN A 571 -11.86 -1.03 5.00
CA GLN A 571 -11.79 0.30 5.61
C GLN A 571 -11.57 0.15 7.11
N SER A 572 -10.80 1.05 7.71
CA SER A 572 -10.56 1.05 9.16
C SER A 572 -10.64 2.48 9.68
N MET A 573 -11.34 2.64 10.80
CA MET A 573 -11.49 3.90 11.49
C MET A 573 -11.10 3.73 12.95
N PHE A 574 -10.30 4.64 13.48
CA PHE A 574 -9.86 4.56 14.86
C PHE A 574 -9.75 5.93 15.51
N ALA A 575 -10.06 5.99 16.80
CA ALA A 575 -9.74 7.12 17.65
C ALA A 575 -8.26 7.07 18.02
N HIS A 576 -7.58 8.22 17.99
CA HIS A 576 -6.20 8.33 18.47
C HIS A 576 -6.16 9.42 19.55
N CYS A 577 -5.90 9.00 20.79
CA CYS A 577 -6.02 9.86 21.96
C CYS A 577 -4.72 9.86 22.79
N GLU A 578 -4.60 10.80 23.73
CA GLU A 578 -3.52 10.89 24.73
C GLU A 578 -2.07 10.96 24.18
N ASP A 579 -1.90 11.29 22.91
CA ASP A 579 -0.59 11.46 22.27
C ASP A 579 -0.21 12.94 22.13
N ALA A 580 0.83 13.35 22.85
CA ALA A 580 1.35 14.73 22.80
C ALA A 580 1.95 15.11 21.44
N SER A 581 2.30 14.12 20.60
CA SER A 581 2.84 14.36 19.25
C SER A 581 1.75 14.46 18.17
N ASP A 582 0.48 14.19 18.52
CA ASP A 582 -0.62 14.26 17.56
C ASP A 582 -1.07 15.70 17.30
N THR A 583 -0.52 16.28 16.24
CA THR A 583 -0.90 17.62 15.78
C THR A 583 -2.35 17.73 15.29
N MET A 584 -3.02 16.60 15.03
CA MET A 584 -4.40 16.55 14.55
C MET A 584 -5.43 16.33 15.65
N SER A 585 -5.04 16.29 16.92
CA SER A 585 -5.97 16.27 18.05
C SER A 585 -6.84 17.53 18.04
N TYR A 586 -8.14 17.38 18.30
CA TYR A 586 -9.11 18.47 18.19
C TYR A 586 -8.77 19.69 19.06
N LYS A 587 -8.19 19.47 20.25
CA LYS A 587 -7.70 20.52 21.15
C LYS A 587 -6.70 21.50 20.51
N HIS A 588 -5.98 21.09 19.46
CA HIS A 588 -5.05 21.96 18.74
C HIS A 588 -5.74 22.82 17.68
N SER A 589 -6.99 22.50 17.32
CA SER A 589 -7.80 23.28 16.37
C SER A 589 -8.70 24.32 17.04
N VAL A 590 -8.80 24.32 18.37
CA VAL A 590 -9.60 25.27 19.17
C VAL A 590 -8.73 26.01 20.18
N ALA A 591 -9.16 27.19 20.62
CA ALA A 591 -8.41 27.96 21.62
C ALA A 591 -8.44 27.24 22.99
N PRO A 592 -7.34 27.25 23.79
CA PRO A 592 -7.29 26.54 25.07
C PRO A 592 -8.37 26.93 26.09
N SER A 593 -8.94 28.12 25.96
CA SER A 593 -10.02 28.63 26.82
C SER A 593 -11.42 28.10 26.45
N GLU A 594 -11.57 27.44 25.30
CA GLU A 594 -12.84 26.98 24.72
C GLU A 594 -12.98 25.45 24.77
N VAL A 595 -12.24 24.77 25.64
CA VAL A 595 -12.21 23.29 25.67
C VAL A 595 -12.93 22.73 26.91
N PRO A 596 -14.20 23.10 27.22
CA PRO A 596 -14.91 22.38 28.26
C PRO A 596 -15.26 20.97 27.75
N ILE A 597 -15.12 19.98 28.62
CA ILE A 597 -15.82 18.70 28.45
C ILE A 597 -17.30 19.02 28.65
N VAL A 598 -18.03 19.20 27.54
CA VAL A 598 -19.47 19.46 27.57
C VAL A 598 -20.17 18.14 27.83
N ARG A 599 -20.81 18.07 29.01
CA ARG A 599 -21.62 16.92 29.41
C ARG A 599 -22.94 16.96 28.64
N ASP A 600 -23.32 15.84 28.04
CA ASP A 600 -24.45 15.78 27.14
C ASP A 600 -25.66 15.10 27.81
N THR A 601 -26.79 15.81 27.87
CA THR A 601 -28.04 15.29 28.44
C THR A 601 -28.86 14.48 27.44
N ASP A 602 -28.65 14.66 26.15
CA ASP A 602 -29.39 13.98 25.09
C ASP A 602 -28.90 12.53 24.98
N PHE A 603 -27.58 12.29 25.11
CA PHE A 603 -27.02 10.94 25.18
C PHE A 603 -27.56 10.13 26.35
N ARG A 604 -27.89 10.77 27.48
CA ARG A 604 -28.59 10.07 28.57
C ARG A 604 -29.90 9.48 28.08
N SER A 605 -30.70 10.23 27.33
CA SER A 605 -32.00 9.75 26.80
C SER A 605 -31.81 8.54 25.90
N THR A 606 -30.78 8.56 25.05
CA THR A 606 -30.38 7.42 24.22
C THR A 606 -29.99 6.21 25.09
N LEU A 607 -29.23 6.40 26.16
CA LEU A 607 -28.87 5.36 27.14
C LEU A 607 -30.10 4.76 27.85
N GLN A 608 -31.17 5.53 28.09
CA GLN A 608 -32.39 5.00 28.71
C GLN A 608 -33.04 3.94 27.81
N GLN A 609 -33.20 4.25 26.51
CA GLN A 609 -33.77 3.31 25.54
C GLN A 609 -32.91 2.06 25.42
N TRP A 610 -31.59 2.22 25.39
CA TRP A 610 -30.63 1.12 25.33
C TRP A 610 -30.67 0.21 26.56
N ALA A 611 -30.70 0.77 27.77
CA ALA A 611 -30.71 -0.02 29.00
C ALA A 611 -31.97 -0.89 29.10
N LEU A 612 -33.11 -0.37 28.62
CA LEU A 612 -34.36 -1.12 28.50
C LEU A 612 -34.26 -2.21 27.41
N ALA A 613 -33.69 -1.88 26.25
CA ALA A 613 -33.53 -2.83 25.14
C ALA A 613 -32.64 -4.03 25.49
N LEU A 614 -31.58 -3.80 26.27
CA LEU A 614 -30.68 -4.85 26.78
C LEU A 614 -31.22 -5.60 28.02
N SER A 615 -32.42 -5.27 28.49
CA SER A 615 -33.01 -5.87 29.70
C SER A 615 -32.14 -5.71 30.95
N LEU A 616 -31.45 -4.56 31.09
CA LEU A 616 -30.59 -4.26 32.25
C LEU A 616 -31.39 -3.96 33.53
N ASN A 617 -32.72 -3.97 33.45
CA ASN A 617 -33.63 -3.78 34.57
C ASN A 617 -34.42 -5.06 34.94
N SER A 618 -33.95 -6.23 34.50
CA SER A 618 -34.62 -7.53 34.70
C SER A 618 -34.68 -7.98 36.17
N GLY A 619 -33.94 -7.34 37.08
CA GLY A 619 -33.98 -7.61 38.52
C GLY A 619 -35.29 -7.19 39.21
N LEU A 620 -36.11 -6.35 38.57
CA LEU A 620 -37.46 -6.02 39.06
C LEU A 620 -38.39 -7.24 39.08
N THR A 621 -38.30 -8.08 38.05
CA THR A 621 -39.09 -9.31 37.91
C THR A 621 -38.27 -10.55 38.22
N SER A 622 -37.00 -10.39 38.62
CA SER A 622 -36.04 -11.47 38.85
C SER A 622 -35.90 -12.43 37.66
N ALA A 623 -36.03 -11.90 36.44
CA ALA A 623 -36.05 -12.68 35.22
C ALA A 623 -34.67 -13.23 34.79
N ASN A 624 -33.59 -12.86 35.49
CA ASN A 624 -32.22 -13.40 35.30
C ASN A 624 -31.78 -13.44 33.82
N SER A 625 -31.72 -12.27 33.18
CA SER A 625 -31.25 -12.14 31.79
C SER A 625 -29.83 -12.70 31.63
N SER A 626 -29.56 -13.44 30.56
CA SER A 626 -28.24 -14.00 30.25
C SER A 626 -27.15 -12.93 30.16
N THR A 627 -27.50 -11.75 29.62
CA THR A 627 -26.60 -10.59 29.52
C THR A 627 -26.16 -10.11 30.90
N ILE A 628 -27.12 -9.94 31.82
CA ILE A 628 -26.84 -9.48 33.19
C ILE A 628 -26.11 -10.55 33.99
N ARG A 629 -26.46 -11.83 33.79
CA ARG A 629 -25.75 -12.94 34.39
C ARG A 629 -24.27 -12.92 34.02
N LEU A 630 -23.93 -12.67 32.76
CA LEU A 630 -22.54 -12.54 32.32
C LEU A 630 -21.88 -11.28 32.90
N LEU A 631 -22.53 -10.12 32.81
CA LEU A 631 -21.98 -8.86 33.33
C LEU A 631 -21.67 -8.92 34.84
N THR A 632 -22.56 -9.50 35.62
CA THR A 632 -22.37 -9.65 37.07
C THR A 632 -21.20 -10.56 37.44
N GLN A 633 -20.77 -11.46 36.55
CA GLN A 633 -19.57 -12.29 36.73
C GLN A 633 -18.26 -11.54 36.45
N LEU A 634 -18.33 -10.39 35.76
CA LEU A 634 -17.18 -9.52 35.46
C LEU A 634 -16.96 -8.44 36.53
N ILE A 635 -17.76 -8.46 37.59
CA ILE A 635 -17.58 -7.62 38.78
C ILE A 635 -16.34 -8.10 39.53
N GLN A 636 -15.48 -7.15 39.90
CA GLN A 636 -14.26 -7.45 40.64
C GLN A 636 -14.52 -7.35 42.15
N GLY A 637 -14.13 -8.40 42.87
CA GLY A 637 -14.11 -8.43 44.32
C GLY A 637 -12.81 -7.89 44.91
N VAL A 638 -12.78 -7.72 46.23
CA VAL A 638 -11.53 -7.46 46.95
C VAL A 638 -10.75 -8.77 47.03
N PRO A 639 -9.52 -8.85 46.48
CA PRO A 639 -8.75 -10.08 46.54
C PRO A 639 -8.38 -10.42 47.99
N SER A 640 -8.26 -11.72 48.29
CA SER A 640 -7.89 -12.20 49.63
C SER A 640 -6.45 -11.84 50.02
N GLN A 641 -5.60 -11.53 49.03
CA GLN A 641 -4.23 -11.05 49.21
C GLN A 641 -3.92 -9.97 48.15
N GLY A 642 -3.46 -8.80 48.59
CA GLY A 642 -3.04 -7.70 47.71
C GLY A 642 -4.07 -6.56 47.57
N GLU A 643 -3.73 -5.56 46.75
CA GLU A 643 -4.62 -4.47 46.37
C GLU A 643 -5.47 -4.87 45.14
N PRO A 644 -6.69 -4.34 44.98
CA PRO A 644 -7.50 -4.65 43.80
C PRO A 644 -6.85 -4.07 42.55
N THR A 645 -6.73 -4.91 41.51
CA THR A 645 -6.21 -4.58 40.19
C THR A 645 -7.12 -5.17 39.12
N LEU A 646 -7.11 -4.59 37.91
CA LEU A 646 -7.79 -5.18 36.75
C LEU A 646 -7.33 -6.63 36.53
N SER A 647 -8.28 -7.55 36.33
CA SER A 647 -7.98 -8.95 36.07
C SER A 647 -7.18 -9.12 34.78
N PRO A 648 -6.08 -9.89 34.77
CA PRO A 648 -5.31 -10.15 33.56
C PRO A 648 -6.00 -11.15 32.61
N LEU A 649 -6.98 -11.91 33.10
CA LEU A 649 -7.62 -13.01 32.34
C LEU A 649 -9.00 -12.65 31.80
N LEU A 650 -9.66 -11.64 32.37
CA LEU A 650 -11.04 -11.29 32.06
C LEU A 650 -11.18 -9.76 31.96
N PRO A 651 -12.12 -9.27 31.12
CA PRO A 651 -12.52 -7.88 31.16
C PRO A 651 -13.26 -7.56 32.46
N SER A 652 -13.23 -6.30 32.86
CA SER A 652 -13.98 -5.78 33.99
C SER A 652 -15.38 -5.32 33.57
N ILE A 653 -16.30 -5.23 34.53
CA ILE A 653 -17.66 -4.73 34.28
C ILE A 653 -17.69 -3.35 33.60
N ALA A 654 -16.77 -2.43 33.91
CA ALA A 654 -16.74 -1.13 33.28
C ALA A 654 -16.22 -1.18 31.83
N GLU A 655 -15.27 -2.09 31.50
CA GLU A 655 -14.87 -2.35 30.10
C GLU A 655 -16.06 -2.89 29.32
N SER A 656 -16.77 -3.86 29.87
CA SER A 656 -17.90 -4.52 29.23
C SER A 656 -19.07 -3.57 28.98
N LEU A 657 -19.44 -2.73 29.96
CA LEU A 657 -20.49 -1.73 29.76
C LEU A 657 -20.05 -0.63 28.77
N SER A 658 -18.78 -0.25 28.78
CA SER A 658 -18.25 0.72 27.79
C SER A 658 -18.36 0.16 26.37
N VAL A 659 -17.92 -1.09 26.16
CA VAL A 659 -18.02 -1.79 24.88
C VAL A 659 -19.48 -1.97 24.45
N LEU A 660 -20.37 -2.40 25.35
CA LEU A 660 -21.80 -2.53 25.04
C LEU A 660 -22.40 -1.20 24.56
N SER A 661 -21.91 -0.05 25.03
CA SER A 661 -22.40 1.27 24.62
C SER A 661 -21.65 1.89 23.42
N CYS A 662 -20.59 1.26 22.90
CA CYS A 662 -19.68 1.92 21.97
C CYS A 662 -20.29 2.17 20.57
N SER A 663 -21.11 1.25 20.06
CA SER A 663 -21.84 1.43 18.80
C SER A 663 -22.80 2.61 18.87
N MET A 664 -23.42 2.84 20.03
CA MET A 664 -24.29 3.99 20.23
C MET A 664 -23.51 5.29 20.13
N LEU A 665 -22.35 5.38 20.81
CA LEU A 665 -21.48 6.56 20.72
C LEU A 665 -21.15 6.91 19.26
N VAL A 666 -20.79 5.89 18.46
CA VAL A 666 -20.49 6.07 17.05
C VAL A 666 -21.75 6.50 16.28
N LYS A 667 -22.88 5.80 16.47
CA LYS A 667 -24.15 6.10 15.79
C LYS A 667 -24.65 7.52 16.08
N SER A 668 -24.50 7.96 17.32
CA SER A 668 -24.87 9.30 17.79
C SER A 668 -23.99 10.41 17.20
N THR A 669 -22.97 10.08 16.40
CA THR A 669 -22.18 11.04 15.61
C THR A 669 -22.44 11.02 14.10
N VAL A 670 -23.44 10.23 13.66
CA VAL A 670 -23.84 10.19 12.25
C VAL A 670 -24.65 11.44 11.93
N ASN A 671 -24.18 12.23 10.96
CA ASN A 671 -24.80 13.50 10.53
C ASN A 671 -25.00 14.52 11.68
N THR A 672 -24.16 14.47 12.71
CA THR A 672 -24.11 15.47 13.78
C THR A 672 -22.91 16.40 13.62
N THR A 673 -22.84 17.46 14.43
CA THR A 673 -21.74 18.43 14.37
C THR A 673 -20.37 17.80 14.55
N PHE A 674 -19.36 18.38 13.89
CA PHE A 674 -17.94 18.07 14.04
C PHE A 674 -17.23 18.96 15.08
N HIS A 675 -17.98 19.82 15.75
CA HIS A 675 -17.48 20.79 16.72
C HIS A 675 -18.06 20.55 18.12
N HIS A 676 -17.39 21.07 19.13
CA HIS A 676 -17.80 20.92 20.53
C HIS A 676 -18.98 21.83 20.92
N THR A 677 -19.32 22.84 20.11
CA THR A 677 -20.48 23.72 20.29
C THR A 677 -21.56 23.45 19.25
N TRP A 678 -22.82 23.74 19.63
CA TRP A 678 -23.96 23.71 18.74
C TRP A 678 -24.59 25.10 18.63
N ASP A 679 -24.11 25.90 17.68
CA ASP A 679 -24.48 27.32 17.55
C ASP A 679 -25.68 27.56 16.62
N LYS A 680 -26.45 26.51 16.31
CA LYS A 680 -27.52 26.57 15.29
C LYS A 680 -28.91 26.86 15.83
N GLY A 681 -29.06 27.00 17.16
CA GLY A 681 -30.30 27.42 17.84
C GLY A 681 -31.43 26.39 17.85
N GLU A 682 -31.57 25.59 16.78
CA GLU A 682 -32.50 24.46 16.67
C GLU A 682 -31.76 23.15 16.88
N ALA A 683 -32.33 22.21 17.63
CA ALA A 683 -31.70 20.90 17.89
C ALA A 683 -31.64 20.02 16.61
N LEU A 684 -32.58 20.24 15.68
CA LEU A 684 -32.68 19.56 14.40
C LEU A 684 -32.80 20.58 13.28
N LEU A 685 -31.97 20.45 12.24
CA LEU A 685 -31.95 21.30 11.07
C LEU A 685 -32.68 20.64 9.91
N ASN A 686 -33.61 21.37 9.30
CA ASN A 686 -34.30 20.95 8.07
C ASN A 686 -34.43 22.14 7.09
N PRO A 687 -33.65 22.20 5.99
CA PRO A 687 -32.67 21.21 5.54
C PRO A 687 -31.34 21.25 6.33
N GLY A 688 -30.60 20.14 6.31
CA GLY A 688 -29.25 20.06 6.87
C GLY A 688 -28.23 20.98 6.20
N VAL A 689 -27.10 21.18 6.85
CA VAL A 689 -26.02 22.10 6.44
C VAL A 689 -24.68 21.39 6.34
N TYR A 690 -23.79 21.90 5.48
CA TYR A 690 -22.42 21.41 5.41
C TYR A 690 -21.53 22.16 6.41
N GLU A 691 -20.86 21.41 7.26
CA GLU A 691 -19.87 21.90 8.20
C GLU A 691 -18.46 21.49 7.76
N SER A 692 -17.50 22.40 7.89
CA SER A 692 -16.12 22.17 7.49
C SER A 692 -15.26 21.77 8.67
N PHE A 693 -14.32 20.85 8.47
CA PHE A 693 -13.39 20.44 9.51
C PHE A 693 -11.96 20.25 8.98
N ASN A 694 -10.99 20.46 9.87
CA ASN A 694 -9.57 20.40 9.55
C ASN A 694 -9.12 18.94 9.39
N THR A 695 -8.43 18.65 8.29
CA THR A 695 -7.89 17.31 8.04
C THR A 695 -6.50 17.36 7.45
N THR A 696 -5.77 16.26 7.57
CA THR A 696 -4.66 15.95 6.68
C THR A 696 -5.00 14.70 5.90
N LEU A 697 -4.97 14.82 4.58
CA LEU A 697 -5.27 13.76 3.63
C LEU A 697 -3.98 13.23 3.02
N ARG A 698 -3.93 11.91 2.82
CA ARG A 698 -2.88 11.24 2.06
C ARG A 698 -3.55 10.31 1.06
N THR A 699 -3.50 10.67 -0.22
CA THR A 699 -4.04 9.86 -1.32
C THR A 699 -2.96 9.02 -1.98
N GLN A 700 -3.36 7.88 -2.51
CA GLN A 700 -2.57 7.08 -3.43
C GLN A 700 -2.88 7.49 -4.87
N GLU A 701 -1.86 7.90 -5.60
CA GLU A 701 -1.99 8.39 -6.98
C GLU A 701 -0.86 7.84 -7.85
N TYR A 702 -1.06 7.87 -9.17
CA TYR A 702 0.03 7.61 -10.11
C TYR A 702 1.04 8.76 -10.09
N ALA A 703 2.30 8.46 -9.80
CA ALA A 703 3.38 9.43 -9.76
C ALA A 703 4.67 8.88 -10.39
N SER A 704 5.55 9.78 -10.81
CA SER A 704 6.94 9.45 -11.13
C SER A 704 7.82 9.58 -9.88
N GLY A 705 8.92 8.84 -9.84
CA GLY A 705 9.90 8.86 -8.75
C GLY A 705 10.14 7.46 -8.15
N PRO A 706 11.07 7.32 -7.20
CA PRO A 706 11.28 6.05 -6.52
C PRO A 706 10.16 5.79 -5.49
N VAL A 707 9.55 4.60 -5.53
CA VAL A 707 8.66 4.06 -4.48
C VAL A 707 9.49 3.53 -3.32
N LEU A 708 10.57 2.82 -3.65
CA LEU A 708 11.47 2.17 -2.68
C LEU A 708 12.82 2.89 -2.66
N GLY A 709 13.44 2.97 -1.48
CA GLY A 709 14.70 3.70 -1.30
C GLY A 709 15.84 3.25 -2.23
N TRP A 710 15.95 1.94 -2.52
CA TRP A 710 17.00 1.40 -3.39
C TRP A 710 16.88 1.84 -4.86
N GLN A 711 15.68 2.22 -5.31
CA GLN A 711 15.44 2.64 -6.69
C GLN A 711 16.16 3.96 -7.03
N ALA A 712 16.64 4.71 -6.02
CA ALA A 712 17.46 5.90 -6.20
C ALA A 712 18.79 5.62 -6.94
N VAL A 713 19.25 4.36 -7.00
CA VAL A 713 20.45 3.95 -7.76
C VAL A 713 20.31 4.23 -9.27
N PHE A 714 19.09 4.42 -9.77
CA PHE A 714 18.84 4.72 -11.18
C PHE A 714 18.99 6.20 -11.56
N TYR A 715 19.10 7.13 -10.60
CA TYR A 715 19.34 8.55 -10.90
C TYR A 715 20.65 8.78 -11.68
N PRO A 716 21.80 8.21 -11.28
CA PRO A 716 23.04 8.28 -12.06
C PRO A 716 22.89 7.78 -13.51
N VAL A 717 22.07 6.74 -13.74
CA VAL A 717 21.87 6.18 -15.09
C VAL A 717 21.21 7.21 -16.01
N LEU A 718 20.12 7.85 -15.57
CA LEU A 718 19.47 8.92 -16.34
C LEU A 718 20.37 10.13 -16.53
N GLY A 719 21.11 10.52 -15.48
CA GLY A 719 22.05 11.65 -15.51
C GLY A 719 23.19 11.44 -16.50
N LEU A 720 23.81 10.24 -16.49
CA LEU A 720 24.89 9.89 -17.40
C LEU A 720 24.41 9.77 -18.86
N MET A 721 23.19 9.28 -19.09
CA MET A 721 22.60 9.25 -20.43
C MET A 721 22.45 10.65 -21.00
N PHE A 722 21.87 11.57 -20.23
CA PHE A 722 21.71 12.97 -20.64
C PHE A 722 23.07 13.65 -20.86
N LEU A 723 24.00 13.50 -19.92
CA LEU A 723 25.34 14.09 -20.02
C LEU A 723 26.09 13.58 -21.27
N GLY A 724 26.00 12.27 -21.53
CA GLY A 724 26.57 11.63 -22.70
C GLY A 724 26.03 12.19 -24.02
N ASN A 725 24.71 12.30 -24.13
CA ASN A 725 24.05 12.89 -25.30
C ASN A 725 24.43 14.37 -25.47
N ALA A 726 24.49 15.14 -24.39
CA ALA A 726 24.90 16.55 -24.42
C ALA A 726 26.36 16.73 -24.86
N ILE A 727 27.28 15.89 -24.39
CA ILE A 727 28.69 15.90 -24.84
C ILE A 727 28.77 15.59 -26.34
N CYS A 728 28.02 14.60 -26.82
CA CYS A 728 27.97 14.28 -28.24
C CYS A 728 27.40 15.45 -29.06
N LEU A 729 26.32 16.09 -28.60
CA LEU A 729 25.73 17.28 -29.23
C LEU A 729 26.75 18.42 -29.35
N ILE A 730 27.46 18.73 -28.26
CA ILE A 730 28.52 19.75 -28.26
C ILE A 730 29.62 19.38 -29.26
N TYR A 731 30.04 18.11 -29.31
CA TYR A 731 31.04 17.65 -30.28
C TYR A 731 30.59 17.87 -31.73
N PHE A 732 29.37 17.49 -32.09
CA PHE A 732 28.85 17.64 -33.45
C PHE A 732 28.62 19.10 -33.84
N ILE A 733 28.27 19.98 -32.89
CA ILE A 733 28.17 21.43 -33.11
C ILE A 733 29.56 22.03 -33.36
N LEU A 734 30.57 21.67 -32.55
CA LEU A 734 31.93 22.22 -32.65
C LEU A 734 32.70 21.66 -33.86
N ARG A 735 32.45 20.41 -34.26
CA ARG A 735 33.16 19.71 -35.35
C ARG A 735 32.27 19.50 -36.56
N MET A 736 31.63 20.58 -37.03
CA MET A 736 30.76 20.61 -38.22
C MET A 736 31.38 19.91 -39.45
N GLY A 737 30.68 18.88 -39.95
CA GLY A 737 31.06 18.05 -41.10
C GLY A 737 31.29 16.59 -40.71
N LEU A 738 30.52 15.66 -41.27
CA LEU A 738 30.71 14.22 -41.03
C LEU A 738 31.83 13.67 -41.90
N VAL A 739 32.53 12.68 -41.36
CA VAL A 739 33.47 11.84 -42.10
C VAL A 739 32.85 10.44 -42.23
N SER A 740 33.04 9.76 -43.37
CA SER A 740 32.57 8.39 -43.54
C SER A 740 33.15 7.51 -42.43
N ASP A 741 32.28 6.81 -41.71
CA ASP A 741 32.66 6.05 -40.52
C ASP A 741 33.44 4.79 -40.90
N LEU A 742 34.75 4.80 -40.67
CA LEU A 742 35.64 3.67 -40.94
C LEU A 742 35.38 2.47 -40.02
N THR A 743 34.68 2.68 -38.91
CA THR A 743 34.34 1.60 -37.97
C THR A 743 33.08 0.83 -38.37
N GLU A 744 32.38 1.27 -39.42
CA GLU A 744 31.23 0.56 -39.94
C GLU A 744 31.70 -0.73 -40.62
N PRO A 745 31.12 -1.91 -40.30
CA PRO A 745 31.63 -3.19 -40.81
C PRO A 745 31.77 -3.25 -42.33
N GLN A 746 30.81 -2.66 -43.06
CA GLN A 746 30.83 -2.62 -44.53
C GLN A 746 31.98 -1.77 -45.06
N THR A 747 32.17 -0.58 -44.48
CA THR A 747 33.26 0.35 -44.83
C THR A 747 34.62 -0.24 -44.44
N ALA A 748 34.74 -0.78 -43.23
CA ALA A 748 35.94 -1.43 -42.72
C ALA A 748 36.35 -2.62 -43.58
N PHE A 749 35.41 -3.49 -43.95
CA PHE A 749 35.67 -4.65 -44.80
C PHE A 749 36.10 -4.24 -46.22
N THR A 750 35.40 -3.29 -46.82
CA THR A 750 35.74 -2.77 -48.14
C THR A 750 37.13 -2.14 -48.15
N LEU A 751 37.47 -1.37 -47.11
CA LEU A 751 38.77 -0.76 -46.98
C LEU A 751 39.88 -1.79 -46.69
N ALA A 752 39.58 -2.84 -45.92
CA ALA A 752 40.52 -3.91 -45.62
C ALA A 752 40.90 -4.72 -46.87
N ILE A 753 39.93 -5.08 -47.74
CA ILE A 753 40.20 -5.79 -49.01
C ILE A 753 41.06 -4.94 -49.95
N ASN A 754 40.84 -3.63 -49.96
CA ASN A 754 41.58 -2.69 -50.78
C ASN A 754 42.93 -2.28 -50.18
N SER A 755 43.27 -2.73 -48.96
CA SER A 755 44.52 -2.38 -48.29
C SER A 755 45.66 -3.39 -48.57
N PRO A 756 46.93 -2.94 -48.61
CA PRO A 756 48.06 -3.83 -48.83
C PRO A 756 48.27 -4.78 -47.64
N TYR A 757 48.89 -5.94 -47.91
CA TYR A 757 49.24 -6.92 -46.87
C TYR A 757 50.14 -6.30 -45.80
N SER A 758 49.80 -6.49 -44.52
CA SER A 758 50.63 -6.07 -43.40
C SER A 758 51.24 -7.26 -42.66
N ASN A 759 52.56 -7.23 -42.47
CA ASN A 759 53.31 -8.23 -41.71
C ASN A 759 52.88 -8.29 -40.23
N LYS A 760 52.24 -7.23 -39.71
CA LYS A 760 51.76 -7.15 -38.32
C LYS A 760 50.54 -8.04 -38.03
N LEU A 761 49.85 -8.52 -39.06
CA LEU A 761 48.73 -9.47 -38.96
C LEU A 761 49.12 -10.90 -39.38
N ALA A 762 50.42 -11.19 -39.52
CA ALA A 762 50.89 -12.53 -39.86
C ALA A 762 50.38 -13.57 -38.84
N GLY A 763 49.79 -14.66 -39.35
CA GLY A 763 49.18 -15.73 -38.54
C GLY A 763 47.68 -15.59 -38.29
N SER A 764 47.04 -14.48 -38.66
CA SER A 764 45.57 -14.27 -38.51
C SER A 764 44.76 -14.66 -39.75
N CYS A 765 45.34 -15.41 -40.69
CA CYS A 765 44.72 -15.71 -41.99
C CYS A 765 43.51 -16.65 -41.92
N GLY A 766 43.27 -17.32 -40.79
CA GLY A 766 42.13 -18.23 -40.58
C GLY A 766 41.35 -18.03 -39.28
N VAL A 767 41.79 -17.13 -38.40
CA VAL A 767 41.17 -16.83 -37.10
C VAL A 767 41.33 -15.33 -36.80
N ALA A 768 40.38 -14.74 -36.08
CA ALA A 768 40.44 -13.35 -35.65
C ALA A 768 41.78 -13.00 -34.94
N PRO A 769 42.29 -11.77 -35.11
CA PRO A 769 43.56 -11.33 -34.53
C PRO A 769 43.57 -11.40 -33.00
N ARG A 770 44.74 -11.72 -32.43
CA ARG A 770 44.92 -11.94 -30.97
C ARG A 770 46.14 -11.20 -30.42
N GLY A 771 46.08 -10.87 -29.13
CA GLY A 771 47.21 -10.32 -28.41
C GLY A 771 47.65 -8.96 -28.96
N GLU A 772 48.96 -8.81 -29.20
CA GLU A 772 49.57 -7.57 -29.70
C GLU A 772 49.06 -7.15 -31.08
N GLN A 773 48.50 -8.08 -31.88
CA GLN A 773 47.89 -7.75 -33.17
C GLN A 773 46.72 -6.76 -33.01
N LEU A 774 46.03 -6.78 -31.87
CA LEU A 774 44.91 -5.88 -31.55
C LEU A 774 45.36 -4.44 -31.21
N LEU A 775 46.64 -4.26 -30.87
CA LEU A 775 47.24 -2.97 -30.49
C LEU A 775 47.93 -2.27 -31.67
N THR A 776 47.88 -2.85 -32.87
CA THR A 776 48.49 -2.27 -34.07
C THR A 776 47.79 -0.97 -34.46
N ASP A 777 48.56 0.11 -34.63
CA ASP A 777 48.04 1.40 -35.07
C ASP A 777 47.85 1.43 -36.59
N TRP A 778 46.60 1.66 -37.00
CA TRP A 778 46.17 1.76 -38.39
C TRP A 778 45.92 3.22 -38.78
N HIS A 779 46.53 3.64 -39.88
CA HIS A 779 46.34 4.97 -40.45
C HIS A 779 45.65 4.86 -41.80
N LEU A 780 44.73 5.79 -42.07
CA LEU A 780 44.13 5.92 -43.38
C LEU A 780 45.04 6.79 -44.26
N ARG A 781 45.56 6.23 -45.35
CA ARG A 781 46.39 6.94 -46.33
C ARG A 781 45.68 7.03 -47.67
N GLN A 782 46.06 8.04 -48.43
CA GLN A 782 45.56 8.27 -49.77
C GLN A 782 46.73 8.28 -50.74
N ASP A 783 46.66 7.47 -51.79
CA ASP A 783 47.66 7.45 -52.88
C ASP A 783 47.41 8.59 -53.89
N GLU A 784 48.39 8.88 -54.75
CA GLU A 784 48.32 9.88 -55.83
C GLU A 784 47.08 9.69 -56.73
N HIS A 785 46.61 8.43 -56.88
CA HIS A 785 45.43 8.05 -57.67
C HIS A 785 44.09 8.16 -56.91
N LYS A 786 44.06 8.84 -55.74
CA LYS A 786 42.88 8.96 -54.86
C LYS A 786 42.32 7.61 -54.38
N HIS A 787 43.21 6.63 -54.21
CA HIS A 787 42.89 5.35 -53.60
C HIS A 787 43.12 5.42 -52.09
N TYR A 788 42.10 5.06 -51.29
CA TYR A 788 42.21 5.03 -49.84
C TYR A 788 42.55 3.62 -49.36
N TYR A 789 43.56 3.51 -48.50
CA TYR A 789 44.00 2.24 -47.93
C TYR A 789 44.45 2.41 -46.47
N LEU A 790 44.42 1.32 -45.72
CA LEU A 790 44.97 1.26 -44.35
C LEU A 790 46.44 0.86 -44.38
N SER A 791 47.26 1.52 -43.58
CA SER A 791 48.69 1.24 -43.44
C SER A 791 49.13 1.36 -41.99
N THR A 792 50.06 0.50 -41.56
CA THR A 792 50.67 0.59 -40.23
C THR A 792 51.82 1.61 -40.22
N GLY A 793 52.07 2.25 -39.08
CA GLY A 793 52.99 3.39 -38.95
C GLY A 793 54.40 3.21 -39.56
N ASN A 794 54.93 1.97 -39.62
CA ASN A 794 56.26 1.68 -40.18
C ASN A 794 56.26 1.19 -41.65
N ASP A 795 55.15 0.69 -42.19
CA ASP A 795 55.09 0.16 -43.56
C ASP A 795 55.12 1.29 -44.61
N GLY A 796 54.81 2.52 -44.18
CA GLY A 796 54.86 3.73 -45.00
C GLY A 796 56.26 4.11 -45.50
N MET A 797 57.31 3.87 -44.69
CA MET A 797 58.69 4.17 -45.08
C MET A 797 59.20 3.16 -46.13
N ALA A 798 58.74 1.91 -46.11
CA ALA A 798 59.18 0.89 -47.07
C ALA A 798 58.61 1.10 -48.49
N LEU A 799 57.47 1.79 -48.62
CA LEU A 799 56.89 2.17 -49.92
C LEU A 799 57.54 3.43 -50.49
N GLU A 800 57.89 4.40 -49.64
CA GLU A 800 58.57 5.63 -50.05
C GLU A 800 60.03 5.38 -50.44
N ASP A 801 60.73 4.47 -49.76
CA ASP A 801 62.11 4.09 -50.10
C ASP A 801 62.17 3.35 -51.44
N ASN A 802 61.17 2.51 -51.75
CA ASN A 802 61.06 1.82 -53.04
C ASN A 802 60.68 2.75 -54.21
N SER A 803 59.91 3.81 -53.97
CA SER A 803 59.58 4.80 -55.02
C SER A 803 60.77 5.73 -55.30
N ILE A 804 61.54 6.12 -54.27
CA ILE A 804 62.78 6.89 -54.40
C ILE A 804 63.89 6.05 -55.07
N LEU A 805 64.01 4.77 -54.74
CA LEU A 805 64.95 3.85 -55.40
C LEU A 805 64.57 3.59 -56.87
N LYS A 806 63.27 3.50 -57.21
CA LYS A 806 62.82 3.43 -58.61
C LYS A 806 63.10 4.71 -59.38
N ARG A 807 63.02 5.89 -58.73
CA ARG A 807 63.39 7.19 -59.34
C ARG A 807 64.89 7.25 -59.65
N ARG A 808 65.74 6.86 -58.69
CA ARG A 808 67.21 6.76 -58.93
C ARG A 808 67.59 5.76 -60.02
N ARG A 809 66.86 4.65 -60.16
CA ARG A 809 67.15 3.64 -61.19
C ARG A 809 66.70 4.06 -62.59
N ARG A 810 65.66 4.91 -62.70
CA ARG A 810 65.17 5.45 -63.96
C ARG A 810 66.11 6.55 -64.48
N ASP A 811 66.65 7.40 -63.60
CA ASP A 811 67.60 8.45 -63.97
C ASP A 811 69.00 7.90 -64.33
N SER A 812 69.36 6.69 -63.87
CA SER A 812 70.65 6.05 -64.19
C SER A 812 70.70 5.30 -65.52
N ILE A 813 69.56 5.08 -66.19
CA ILE A 813 69.50 4.30 -67.45
C ILE A 813 69.44 5.22 -68.69
N GLU A 814 69.16 6.52 -68.55
CA GLU A 814 69.10 7.47 -69.67
C GLU A 814 70.41 8.24 -69.97
N LEU A 815 71.54 7.91 -69.33
CA LEU A 815 72.79 8.71 -69.45
C LEU A 815 74.02 7.98 -70.00
N THR A 816 73.89 6.81 -70.62
CA THR A 816 74.99 6.18 -71.38
C THR A 816 74.50 5.67 -72.73
N GLY A 817 74.59 6.54 -73.74
CA GLY A 817 74.24 6.19 -75.12
C GLY A 817 74.35 7.33 -76.12
N TYR A 818 75.43 8.13 -76.09
CA TYR A 818 75.92 8.93 -77.22
C TYR A 818 77.41 9.29 -77.02
N SER A 819 78.29 8.38 -77.45
CA SER A 819 79.52 8.61 -78.24
C SER A 819 80.18 7.26 -78.53
#